data_AF-A0A1F7ZJW5-F1
#
_entry.id   AF-A0A1F7ZJW5-F1
#
_cell.length_a   1.000
_cell.length_b   1.000
_cell.length_c   1.000
_cell.angle_alpha   90.00
_cell.angle_beta   90.00
_cell.angle_gamma   90.00
#
_symmetry.space_group_name_H-M   'P 1'
#
loop_
_entity.id
_entity.type
_entity.pdbx_description
1 polymer ?
#
loop_
_entity_poly.entity_id
_entity_poly.type
_entity_poly.pdbx_seq_one_letter_code
_entity_poly.pdbx_strand_id
1 'polypeptide(L)'
;MSAQVCTATLPPNPGEAPKPKSTPLAYSMNSDPDDSGYPMINFCGGFFARRSLADAITYGKALVSPNNARLANYDNRAQTFLHELYHLDLAADSPNPNPRVDDLTISFKVNDNDEETRTVKAYGPLATKILARYQGKGTVGSTGYFVQRNSDNLAYYALAKYVMSKNGNVYPHLPIVTYKLVGPPYPGLLATFVTEGSNFYLNTTDDLTQVSTWIDALGSTDGGSNPGSGGDAGQQIAIASYINPLGDPASWERLFSYDTKKVSVLVANVLNGPDYVVDTAWKSVIDRASSQGKKILGYVRTGYLGVSQQQFTTRLGSKDLADWASQIEQDIDKWFELYGTSLGGIFFDEGWPECGPNNIYADLYAYINKYTKNKHPGAFTVLNPGSPIAQCFENTMDTLLTFESSYETYTSSYVPNDWTPKDPRKIWHIIYRVPQNQIATVAALASSRHAGLLEITDDDQPNPYDNLPSEAYMQALISAVPGGTPPIKNSAKATSSYVAGLPSDVVVSSSDYSSVTLTWSSVANALGYAVYKDGALVLELPASLTRATVGMLDPGSSGISFEVRTALASGSGGGSSRTISANTKSLPADGPIANVGYTQNGDTVVYKADILVPYAFVRLFIGIKQPDVGFGRGWPIQVPGVDPQGVAHHEIVNYMVEGNDFYSGFYKYRGAWYETTTANADWTWTSIGVAPQSQSGYTYTWNVPFAGTDAVASEYVIQGQGYAPIKNVFMGSLREYRVV
;
A
#
# COMPACT_ATOMS: atom_id res chain seq x y z
N MET A 1 42.65 -19.84 34.31
CA MET A 1 41.32 -19.64 33.70
C MET A 1 40.29 -19.96 34.77
N SER A 2 39.58 -18.96 35.27
CA SER A 2 38.54 -19.15 36.29
C SER A 2 37.22 -19.36 35.56
N ALA A 3 36.64 -20.56 35.64
CA ALA A 3 35.25 -20.77 35.28
C ALA A 3 34.40 -19.76 36.08
N GLN A 4 33.52 -18.99 35.42
CA GLN A 4 32.53 -18.18 36.14
C GLN A 4 31.53 -19.14 36.79
N VAL A 5 31.87 -19.65 37.97
CA VAL A 5 30.89 -20.22 38.90
C VAL A 5 29.88 -19.12 39.18
N CYS A 6 28.57 -19.41 39.15
CA CYS A 6 27.46 -18.47 39.43
C CYS A 6 27.66 -17.75 40.78
N THR A 7 28.55 -16.76 40.84
CA THR A 7 28.98 -16.07 42.07
C THR A 7 28.76 -14.58 41.88
N ALA A 8 27.95 -14.00 42.76
CA ALA A 8 27.68 -12.58 42.80
C ALA A 8 28.83 -11.85 43.51
N THR A 9 29.78 -11.30 42.75
CA THR A 9 30.90 -10.52 43.29
C THR A 9 30.73 -9.02 43.05
N LEU A 10 30.28 -8.31 44.09
CA LEU A 10 30.95 -7.10 44.57
C LEU A 10 30.93 -7.16 46.11
N PRO A 11 32.04 -6.87 46.83
CA PRO A 11 31.99 -6.65 48.27
C PRO A 11 31.24 -5.34 48.56
N PRO A 12 30.41 -5.26 49.61
CA PRO A 12 29.78 -4.01 50.00
C PRO A 12 30.86 -3.02 50.48
N ASN A 13 30.70 -1.74 50.14
CA ASN A 13 31.51 -0.67 50.72
C ASN A 13 31.31 -0.62 52.25
N PRO A 14 32.33 -0.27 53.04
CA PRO A 14 32.19 -0.19 54.50
C PRO A 14 31.12 0.84 54.88
N GLY A 15 30.02 0.39 55.48
CA GLY A 15 28.95 1.26 56.01
C GLY A 15 27.58 1.19 55.30
N GLU A 16 27.45 0.49 54.17
CA GLU A 16 26.14 0.23 53.56
C GLU A 16 25.50 -1.08 54.07
N ALA A 17 24.20 -1.06 54.38
CA ALA A 17 23.44 -2.27 54.68
C ALA A 17 23.45 -3.23 53.47
N PRO A 18 23.60 -4.55 53.67
CA PRO A 18 23.64 -5.52 52.57
C PRO A 18 22.31 -5.51 51.81
N LYS A 19 22.35 -5.02 50.56
CA LYS A 19 21.22 -5.16 49.61
C LYS A 19 21.04 -6.65 49.27
N PRO A 20 19.80 -7.17 49.15
CA PRO A 20 19.57 -8.57 48.76
C PRO A 20 20.26 -8.85 47.43
N LYS A 21 21.20 -9.80 47.40
CA LYS A 21 21.90 -10.18 46.17
C LYS A 21 20.92 -10.88 45.23
N SER A 22 20.73 -10.38 44.01
CA SER A 22 19.97 -11.08 42.98
C SER A 22 20.71 -12.37 42.59
N THR A 23 20.08 -13.52 42.77
CA THR A 23 20.63 -14.80 42.30
C THR A 23 20.66 -14.78 40.76
N PRO A 24 21.81 -15.02 40.11
CA PRO A 24 21.87 -15.10 38.64
C PRO A 24 20.86 -16.13 38.10
N LEU A 25 20.29 -15.85 36.93
CA LEU A 25 19.31 -16.74 36.29
C LEU A 25 20.03 -17.82 35.48
N ALA A 26 20.77 -17.43 34.45
CA ALA A 26 21.57 -18.31 33.62
C ALA A 26 22.69 -17.49 32.93
N TYR A 27 23.54 -18.15 32.16
CA TYR A 27 24.44 -17.53 31.18
C TYR A 27 24.75 -18.54 30.06
N SER A 28 25.28 -18.04 28.96
CA SER A 28 25.58 -18.81 27.75
C SER A 28 26.95 -18.45 27.18
N MET A 29 27.58 -19.40 26.48
CA MET A 29 28.88 -19.20 25.82
C MET A 29 28.92 -19.98 24.51
N ASN A 30 29.51 -19.36 23.48
CA ASN A 30 29.72 -19.98 22.16
C ASN A 30 30.81 -21.04 22.12
N SER A 31 31.58 -21.18 23.20
CA SER A 31 32.54 -22.27 23.40
C SER A 31 32.50 -22.69 24.86
N ASP A 32 32.19 -23.96 25.10
CA ASP A 32 32.25 -24.59 26.40
C ASP A 32 33.73 -24.65 26.88
N PRO A 33 34.05 -24.26 28.12
CA PRO A 33 35.39 -24.36 28.69
C PRO A 33 35.88 -25.80 28.88
N ASP A 34 34.95 -26.74 29.04
CA ASP A 34 35.22 -28.16 29.25
C ASP A 34 35.23 -28.94 27.91
N ASP A 35 34.57 -28.43 26.86
CA ASP A 35 34.58 -29.01 25.50
C ASP A 35 34.61 -27.93 24.40
N SER A 36 35.83 -27.54 24.02
CA SER A 36 36.06 -26.48 23.03
C SER A 36 35.48 -26.86 21.66
N GLY A 37 34.41 -26.18 21.24
CA GLY A 37 33.73 -26.42 19.96
C GLY A 37 32.22 -26.56 20.09
N TYR A 38 31.69 -26.77 21.30
CA TYR A 38 30.26 -26.80 21.56
C TYR A 38 29.79 -25.54 22.28
N PRO A 39 28.63 -24.96 21.90
CA PRO A 39 28.01 -23.90 22.68
C PRO A 39 27.38 -24.49 23.96
N MET A 40 27.37 -23.71 25.03
CA MET A 40 26.79 -24.13 26.32
C MET A 40 25.86 -23.07 26.90
N ILE A 41 24.89 -23.53 27.69
CA ILE A 41 24.05 -22.70 28.57
C ILE A 41 24.14 -23.29 29.98
N ASN A 42 24.49 -22.46 30.96
CA ASN A 42 24.53 -22.84 32.36
C ASN A 42 23.38 -22.19 33.13
N PHE A 43 22.48 -23.00 33.70
CA PHE A 43 21.37 -22.52 34.53
C PHE A 43 21.79 -22.36 35.99
N CYS A 44 21.61 -21.17 36.54
CA CYS A 44 21.92 -20.86 37.94
C CYS A 44 20.69 -21.03 38.85
N GLY A 45 20.89 -20.94 40.17
CA GLY A 45 19.82 -21.12 41.16
C GLY A 45 18.60 -20.21 40.96
N GLY A 46 18.78 -19.00 40.41
CA GLY A 46 17.68 -18.09 40.10
C GLY A 46 16.74 -18.59 38.99
N PHE A 47 17.24 -19.36 38.01
CA PHE A 47 16.41 -19.98 36.98
C PHE A 47 15.43 -20.98 37.59
N PHE A 48 15.91 -21.83 38.50
CA PHE A 48 15.07 -22.81 39.17
C PHE A 48 14.05 -22.17 40.13
N ALA A 49 14.30 -20.94 40.60
CA ALA A 49 13.33 -20.18 41.37
C ALA A 49 12.21 -19.52 40.51
N ARG A 50 12.39 -19.43 39.18
CA ARG A 50 11.34 -18.93 38.27
C ARG A 50 10.23 -19.96 38.07
N ARG A 51 9.02 -19.47 37.80
CA ARG A 51 7.86 -20.30 37.43
C ARG A 51 8.13 -21.10 36.15
N SER A 52 7.52 -22.27 36.04
CA SER A 52 7.40 -22.92 34.73
C SER A 52 6.59 -22.04 33.77
N LEU A 53 6.70 -22.26 32.46
CA LEU A 53 5.90 -21.53 31.48
C LEU A 53 4.39 -21.70 31.76
N ALA A 54 3.95 -22.93 32.04
CA ALA A 54 2.55 -23.23 32.35
C ALA A 54 2.06 -22.48 33.61
N ASP A 55 2.86 -22.46 34.68
CA ASP A 55 2.50 -21.75 35.92
C ASP A 55 2.49 -20.24 35.72
N ALA A 56 3.40 -19.70 34.91
CA ALA A 56 3.42 -18.27 34.61
C ALA A 56 2.23 -17.83 33.76
N ILE A 57 1.81 -18.63 32.77
CA ILE A 57 0.57 -18.38 32.02
C ILE A 57 -0.65 -18.44 32.96
N THR A 58 -0.72 -19.48 33.79
CA THR A 58 -1.82 -19.64 34.76
C THR A 58 -1.89 -18.47 35.72
N TYR A 59 -0.74 -18.08 36.30
CA TYR A 59 -0.62 -16.95 37.21
C TYR A 59 -1.02 -15.63 36.53
N GLY A 60 -0.42 -15.28 35.39
CA GLY A 60 -0.68 -14.00 34.74
C GLY A 60 -2.13 -13.85 34.25
N LYS A 61 -2.75 -14.93 33.77
CA LYS A 61 -4.18 -14.93 33.38
C LYS A 61 -5.13 -14.77 34.56
N ALA A 62 -4.74 -15.24 35.75
CA ALA A 62 -5.56 -15.12 36.95
C ALA A 62 -5.54 -13.70 37.55
N LEU A 63 -4.62 -12.82 37.07
CA LEU A 63 -4.55 -11.45 37.56
C LEU A 63 -5.70 -10.60 37.00
N VAL A 64 -6.21 -9.69 37.84
CA VAL A 64 -7.24 -8.73 37.43
C VAL A 64 -6.62 -7.69 36.50
N SER A 65 -7.37 -7.24 35.48
CA SER A 65 -6.97 -6.13 34.62
C SER A 65 -6.63 -4.87 35.44
N PRO A 66 -5.53 -4.17 35.15
CA PRO A 66 -4.68 -4.33 33.98
C PRO A 66 -3.47 -5.25 34.19
N ASN A 67 -3.36 -5.96 35.32
CA ASN A 67 -2.19 -6.77 35.65
C ASN A 67 -2.03 -8.00 34.75
N ASN A 68 -3.11 -8.53 34.18
CA ASN A 68 -3.05 -9.55 33.13
C ASN A 68 -2.54 -9.02 31.78
N ALA A 69 -2.48 -7.70 31.58
CA ALA A 69 -1.88 -7.08 30.39
C ALA A 69 -0.39 -6.73 30.58
N ARG A 70 0.17 -6.93 31.78
CA ARG A 70 1.59 -6.65 32.09
C ARG A 70 2.46 -7.86 31.76
N LEU A 71 3.26 -7.75 30.70
CA LEU A 71 4.08 -8.87 30.20
C LEU A 71 5.08 -9.42 31.25
N ALA A 72 5.58 -8.58 32.15
CA ALA A 72 6.49 -8.98 33.24
C ALA A 72 5.86 -9.99 34.22
N ASN A 73 4.52 -10.03 34.33
CA ASN A 73 3.83 -11.01 35.18
C ASN A 73 3.87 -12.43 34.60
N TYR A 74 4.36 -12.58 33.36
CA TYR A 74 4.52 -13.86 32.68
C TYR A 74 5.99 -14.33 32.61
N ASP A 75 6.90 -13.64 33.31
CA ASP A 75 8.31 -14.03 33.44
C ASP A 75 8.45 -15.48 33.93
N ASN A 76 9.22 -16.29 33.20
CA ASN A 76 9.28 -17.73 33.41
C ASN A 76 10.58 -18.35 32.88
N ARG A 77 10.80 -19.63 33.21
CA ARG A 77 11.99 -20.39 32.79
C ARG A 77 12.18 -20.46 31.26
N ALA A 78 11.12 -20.57 30.46
CA ALA A 78 11.25 -20.66 29.00
C ALA A 78 11.69 -19.33 28.36
N GLN A 79 11.23 -18.20 28.90
CA GLN A 79 11.73 -16.88 28.47
C GLN A 79 13.21 -16.72 28.79
N THR A 80 13.63 -17.12 30.00
CA THR A 80 15.04 -17.09 30.38
C THR A 80 15.90 -18.03 29.54
N PHE A 81 15.40 -19.22 29.21
CA PHE A 81 16.09 -20.13 28.30
C PHE A 81 16.23 -19.53 26.90
N LEU A 82 15.17 -18.93 26.34
CA LEU A 82 15.23 -18.28 25.03
C LEU A 82 16.22 -17.12 24.99
N HIS A 83 16.28 -16.30 26.05
CA HIS A 83 17.27 -15.24 26.19
C HIS A 83 18.69 -15.79 26.02
N GLU A 84 19.05 -16.83 26.78
CA GLU A 84 20.37 -17.45 26.69
C GLU A 84 20.62 -18.17 25.37
N LEU A 85 19.58 -18.78 24.80
CA LEU A 85 19.67 -19.46 23.52
C LEU A 85 20.06 -18.48 22.40
N TYR A 86 19.53 -17.25 22.43
CA TYR A 86 19.83 -16.25 21.40
C TYR A 86 21.25 -15.71 21.44
N HIS A 87 21.99 -15.84 22.55
CA HIS A 87 23.42 -15.51 22.57
C HIS A 87 24.31 -16.55 21.87
N LEU A 88 23.78 -17.74 21.59
CA LEU A 88 24.50 -18.77 20.87
C LEU A 88 24.44 -18.47 19.37
N ASP A 89 25.61 -18.23 18.77
CA ASP A 89 25.83 -17.94 17.36
C ASP A 89 25.15 -19.00 16.47
N LEU A 90 25.27 -20.28 16.86
CA LEU A 90 24.61 -21.40 16.18
C LEU A 90 23.07 -21.32 16.22
N ALA A 91 22.50 -20.88 17.33
CA ALA A 91 21.04 -20.82 17.48
C ALA A 91 20.44 -19.55 16.87
N ALA A 92 21.21 -18.46 16.83
CA ALA A 92 20.82 -17.19 16.22
C ALA A 92 21.22 -17.07 14.74
N ASP A 93 21.95 -18.05 14.19
CA ASP A 93 22.55 -18.00 12.85
C ASP A 93 23.35 -16.70 12.64
N SER A 94 24.21 -16.39 13.62
CA SER A 94 24.99 -15.15 13.72
C SER A 94 26.50 -15.44 13.86
N PRO A 95 27.42 -14.54 13.45
CA PRO A 95 27.19 -13.20 12.92
C PRO A 95 26.83 -13.16 11.42
N ASN A 96 26.72 -14.29 10.73
CA ASN A 96 26.35 -14.35 9.31
C ASN A 96 25.31 -15.46 9.09
N PRO A 97 24.15 -15.17 8.47
CA PRO A 97 23.74 -13.89 7.89
C PRO A 97 23.21 -12.86 8.91
N ASN A 98 22.89 -13.25 10.15
CA ASN A 98 22.29 -12.36 11.15
C ASN A 98 23.37 -11.65 12.00
N PRO A 99 23.21 -10.38 12.38
CA PRO A 99 24.18 -9.73 13.25
C PRO A 99 24.23 -10.40 14.63
N ARG A 100 25.38 -10.29 15.30
CA ARG A 100 25.58 -10.84 16.65
C ARG A 100 24.53 -10.29 17.63
N VAL A 101 23.92 -11.20 18.38
CA VAL A 101 22.92 -10.90 19.42
C VAL A 101 23.62 -10.77 20.77
N ASP A 102 23.49 -9.60 21.37
CA ASP A 102 24.15 -9.18 22.60
C ASP A 102 23.13 -8.67 23.63
N ASP A 103 23.62 -8.43 24.84
CA ASP A 103 22.87 -7.70 25.86
C ASP A 103 23.08 -6.20 25.70
N LEU A 104 22.19 -5.55 24.96
CA LEU A 104 22.31 -4.13 24.68
C LEU A 104 22.03 -3.29 25.93
N THR A 105 22.69 -2.15 26.02
CA THR A 105 22.55 -1.11 27.04
C THR A 105 21.92 0.10 26.35
N ILE A 106 20.90 0.67 26.97
CA ILE A 106 20.24 1.88 26.51
C ILE A 106 20.37 2.99 27.54
N SER A 107 20.47 4.22 27.07
CA SER A 107 20.34 5.43 27.89
C SER A 107 19.04 6.13 27.51
N PHE A 108 18.23 6.57 28.48
CA PHE A 108 16.97 7.28 28.22
C PHE A 108 16.67 8.35 29.27
N LYS A 109 15.85 9.32 28.89
CA LYS A 109 15.40 10.41 29.77
C LYS A 109 14.25 9.93 30.66
N VAL A 110 14.34 10.17 31.97
CA VAL A 110 13.38 9.63 32.97
C VAL A 110 12.22 10.61 33.23
N ASN A 111 12.43 11.91 33.04
CA ASN A 111 11.46 12.96 33.35
C ASN A 111 11.18 13.82 32.10
N ASP A 112 9.98 14.40 32.01
CA ASP A 112 9.52 15.21 30.87
C ASP A 112 10.38 16.47 30.61
N ASN A 113 11.13 16.91 31.63
CA ASN A 113 12.03 18.06 31.53
C ASN A 113 13.39 17.71 30.90
N ASP A 114 13.61 16.45 30.49
CA ASP A 114 14.85 15.93 29.88
C ASP A 114 16.14 16.09 30.75
N GLU A 115 16.02 16.47 32.03
CA GLU A 115 17.18 16.72 32.92
C GLU A 115 17.87 15.44 33.42
N GLU A 116 17.12 14.38 33.69
CA GLU A 116 17.65 13.13 34.25
C GLU A 116 17.81 12.04 33.17
N THR A 117 19.02 11.51 33.04
CA THR A 117 19.35 10.41 32.10
C THR A 117 19.69 9.15 32.87
N ARG A 118 19.07 8.03 32.51
CA ARG A 118 19.32 6.72 33.12
C ARG A 118 19.84 5.74 32.08
N THR A 119 20.90 5.03 32.43
CA THR A 119 21.52 4.00 31.59
C THR A 119 21.26 2.63 32.20
N VAL A 120 20.68 1.71 31.43
CA VAL A 120 20.31 0.36 31.88
C VAL A 120 20.58 -0.66 30.77
N LYS A 121 20.78 -1.92 31.14
CA LYS A 121 20.62 -3.03 30.19
C LYS A 121 19.18 -3.04 29.67
N ALA A 122 19.01 -3.34 28.39
CA ALA A 122 17.72 -3.43 27.71
C ALA A 122 16.95 -4.70 28.11
N TYR A 123 16.91 -4.97 29.41
CA TYR A 123 16.24 -6.11 30.02
C TYR A 123 14.81 -5.80 30.44
N GLY A 124 13.94 -6.79 30.28
CA GLY A 124 12.55 -6.72 30.65
C GLY A 124 11.66 -5.95 29.65
N PRO A 125 10.34 -6.03 29.82
CA PRO A 125 9.38 -5.50 28.84
C PRO A 125 9.37 -3.97 28.75
N LEU A 126 9.89 -3.26 29.76
CA LEU A 126 10.02 -1.79 29.69
C LEU A 126 11.20 -1.39 28.81
N ALA A 127 12.41 -1.89 29.11
CA ALA A 127 13.62 -1.47 28.43
C ALA A 127 13.66 -1.98 26.98
N THR A 128 13.14 -3.17 26.70
CA THR A 128 12.95 -3.69 25.33
C THR A 128 12.01 -2.82 24.49
N LYS A 129 10.93 -2.30 25.08
CA LYS A 129 10.03 -1.34 24.43
C LYS A 129 10.65 0.04 24.27
N ILE A 130 11.47 0.50 25.21
CA ILE A 130 12.25 1.74 25.05
C ILE A 130 13.22 1.59 23.88
N LEU A 131 13.97 0.48 23.80
CA LEU A 131 14.85 0.16 22.68
C LEU A 131 14.10 0.15 21.34
N ALA A 132 12.90 -0.42 21.31
CA ALA A 132 12.03 -0.43 20.12
C ALA A 132 11.49 0.96 19.71
N ARG A 133 11.81 2.02 20.45
CA ARG A 133 11.53 3.42 20.08
C ARG A 133 12.78 4.16 19.58
N TYR A 134 13.90 3.48 19.40
CA TYR A 134 15.11 4.10 18.86
C TYR A 134 14.88 4.60 17.43
N GLN A 135 15.13 5.89 17.17
CA GLN A 135 14.89 6.54 15.87
C GLN A 135 16.20 6.98 15.17
N GLY A 136 17.31 6.27 15.41
CA GLY A 136 18.57 6.56 14.73
C GLY A 136 18.46 6.49 13.21
N LYS A 137 19.25 7.31 12.52
CA LYS A 137 19.32 7.42 11.06
C LYS A 137 20.75 7.18 10.59
N GLY A 138 20.93 6.66 9.38
CA GLY A 138 22.25 6.49 8.74
C GLY A 138 23.08 5.35 9.32
N THR A 139 24.39 5.56 9.46
CA THR A 139 25.42 4.57 9.85
C THR A 139 25.30 4.02 11.27
N VAL A 140 24.41 4.59 12.09
CA VAL A 140 24.26 4.25 13.50
C VAL A 140 23.31 3.04 13.70
N GLY A 141 22.63 2.57 12.65
CA GLY A 141 21.71 1.42 12.68
C GLY A 141 20.25 1.83 12.93
N SER A 142 19.29 1.08 12.37
CA SER A 142 17.85 1.33 12.54
C SER A 142 17.29 0.73 13.84
N THR A 143 16.03 1.02 14.17
CA THR A 143 15.31 0.32 15.26
C THR A 143 15.39 -1.19 15.09
N GLY A 144 15.16 -1.69 13.86
CA GLY A 144 15.24 -3.12 13.53
C GLY A 144 16.64 -3.68 13.78
N TYR A 145 17.68 -2.94 13.39
CA TYR A 145 19.08 -3.33 13.60
C TYR A 145 19.41 -3.56 15.09
N PHE A 146 18.92 -2.71 16.00
CA PHE A 146 19.19 -2.91 17.42
C PHE A 146 18.21 -3.87 18.11
N VAL A 147 16.94 -3.90 17.70
CA VAL A 147 15.94 -4.81 18.27
C VAL A 147 16.29 -6.27 17.97
N GLN A 148 16.79 -6.57 16.76
CA GLN A 148 17.23 -7.92 16.40
C GLN A 148 18.56 -8.34 17.07
N ARG A 149 19.31 -7.38 17.62
CA ARG A 149 20.59 -7.60 18.29
C ARG A 149 20.48 -7.65 19.82
N ASN A 150 19.29 -7.47 20.38
CA ASN A 150 19.08 -7.59 21.83
C ASN A 150 18.34 -8.89 22.17
N SER A 151 19.00 -9.79 22.90
CA SER A 151 18.48 -11.10 23.33
C SER A 151 17.08 -11.00 23.94
N ASP A 152 16.88 -10.01 24.81
CA ASP A 152 15.63 -9.82 25.54
C ASP A 152 14.49 -9.30 24.64
N ASN A 153 14.78 -8.56 23.57
CA ASN A 153 13.75 -8.17 22.60
C ASN A 153 13.18 -9.40 21.88
N LEU A 154 14.04 -10.35 21.50
CA LEU A 154 13.62 -11.59 20.86
C LEU A 154 12.84 -12.49 21.84
N ALA A 155 13.37 -12.66 23.06
CA ALA A 155 12.73 -13.48 24.09
C ALA A 155 11.36 -12.94 24.52
N TYR A 156 11.22 -11.61 24.70
CA TYR A 156 9.94 -11.00 25.06
C TYR A 156 8.96 -10.92 23.89
N TYR A 157 9.42 -10.83 22.63
CA TYR A 157 8.53 -10.97 21.47
C TYR A 157 7.89 -12.38 21.43
N ALA A 158 8.70 -13.43 21.58
CA ALA A 158 8.22 -14.80 21.65
C ALA A 158 7.24 -15.01 22.82
N LEU A 159 7.58 -14.50 24.01
CA LEU A 159 6.69 -14.58 25.18
C LEU A 159 5.38 -13.82 24.95
N ALA A 160 5.42 -12.61 24.38
CA ALA A 160 4.22 -11.80 24.12
C ALA A 160 3.27 -12.48 23.13
N LYS A 161 3.79 -13.05 22.04
CA LYS A 161 3.00 -13.83 21.07
C LYS A 161 2.41 -15.07 21.70
N TYR A 162 3.17 -15.77 22.54
CA TYR A 162 2.67 -16.94 23.25
C TYR A 162 1.57 -16.57 24.25
N VAL A 163 1.76 -15.54 25.08
CA VAL A 163 0.74 -15.03 26.02
C VAL A 163 -0.52 -14.58 25.28
N MET A 164 -0.38 -13.85 24.17
CA MET A 164 -1.50 -13.44 23.31
C MET A 164 -2.33 -14.64 22.86
N SER A 165 -1.68 -15.71 22.39
CA SER A 165 -2.36 -16.95 21.99
C SER A 165 -3.09 -17.66 23.13
N LYS A 166 -2.66 -17.47 24.39
CA LYS A 166 -3.25 -18.10 25.58
C LYS A 166 -4.26 -17.22 26.30
N ASN A 167 -4.36 -15.93 25.94
CA ASN A 167 -5.21 -14.94 26.58
C ASN A 167 -6.24 -14.33 25.61
N GLY A 168 -6.94 -15.18 24.86
CA GLY A 168 -8.03 -14.74 23.97
C GLY A 168 -7.59 -13.83 22.83
N ASN A 169 -6.36 -13.99 22.33
CA ASN A 169 -5.73 -13.12 21.34
C ASN A 169 -5.56 -11.65 21.78
N VAL A 170 -5.60 -11.37 23.07
CA VAL A 170 -5.33 -10.03 23.62
C VAL A 170 -3.82 -9.87 23.87
N TYR A 171 -3.22 -8.86 23.24
CA TYR A 171 -1.80 -8.55 23.40
C TYR A 171 -1.49 -7.94 24.78
N PRO A 172 -0.50 -8.45 25.54
CA PRO A 172 -0.08 -7.89 26.83
C PRO A 172 0.71 -6.58 26.64
N HIS A 173 -0.04 -5.50 26.35
CA HIS A 173 0.50 -4.21 25.91
C HIS A 173 1.19 -3.39 26.99
N LEU A 174 1.16 -3.79 28.28
CA LEU A 174 1.80 -3.03 29.37
C LEU A 174 3.24 -3.49 29.64
N PRO A 175 4.16 -2.57 29.97
CA PRO A 175 3.95 -1.12 30.16
C PRO A 175 3.80 -0.35 28.83
N ILE A 176 3.08 0.78 28.87
CA ILE A 176 3.11 1.80 27.81
C ILE A 176 4.36 2.66 28.03
N VAL A 177 5.06 3.00 26.96
CA VAL A 177 6.37 3.66 27.03
C VAL A 177 6.31 5.02 26.33
N THR A 178 6.62 6.07 27.09
CA THR A 178 6.76 7.46 26.61
C THR A 178 8.22 7.95 26.65
N TYR A 179 9.13 7.17 27.26
CA TYR A 179 10.53 7.55 27.45
C TYR A 179 11.30 7.72 26.12
N LYS A 180 12.21 8.72 26.11
CA LYS A 180 13.04 9.11 24.96
C LYS A 180 14.48 8.63 25.15
N LEU A 181 15.04 7.94 24.15
CA LEU A 181 16.42 7.46 24.16
C LEU A 181 17.44 8.60 24.02
N VAL A 182 18.61 8.43 24.64
CA VAL A 182 19.77 9.34 24.60
C VAL A 182 20.91 8.60 23.90
N GLY A 183 21.08 8.86 22.61
CA GLY A 183 22.13 8.23 21.80
C GLY A 183 21.87 6.76 21.44
N PRO A 184 22.81 6.11 20.73
CA PRO A 184 22.68 4.72 20.29
C PRO A 184 22.87 3.69 21.42
N PRO A 185 22.25 2.51 21.32
CA PRO A 185 22.49 1.37 22.23
C PRO A 185 23.93 0.80 22.13
N TYR A 186 24.46 0.25 23.24
CA TYR A 186 25.83 -0.30 23.37
C TYR A 186 25.81 -1.76 23.84
N PRO A 187 26.68 -2.71 23.39
CA PRO A 187 27.95 -2.54 22.68
C PRO A 187 27.84 -2.20 21.18
N GLY A 188 28.47 -1.08 20.83
CA GLY A 188 28.80 -0.59 19.49
C GLY A 188 29.89 0.47 19.66
N LEU A 189 31.10 0.25 19.16
CA LEU A 189 32.24 1.14 19.38
C LEU A 189 32.10 2.41 18.51
N LEU A 190 32.23 3.58 19.14
CA LEU A 190 32.41 4.89 18.51
C LEU A 190 33.77 5.43 18.97
N ALA A 191 34.71 5.66 18.04
CA ALA A 191 35.90 6.45 18.35
C ALA A 191 35.56 7.94 18.19
N THR A 192 35.66 8.70 19.28
CA THR A 192 35.37 10.14 19.31
C THR A 192 36.66 10.93 19.06
N PHE A 193 36.68 11.79 18.04
CA PHE A 193 37.66 12.87 17.95
C PHE A 193 36.97 14.20 18.24
N VAL A 194 37.52 14.97 19.18
CA VAL A 194 37.03 16.31 19.52
C VAL A 194 37.85 17.33 18.75
N THR A 195 37.19 18.10 17.88
CA THR A 195 37.71 19.38 17.37
C THR A 195 36.73 20.47 17.78
N GLU A 196 37.25 21.61 18.22
CA GLU A 196 36.45 22.73 18.73
C GLU A 196 35.31 23.10 17.76
N GLY A 197 34.06 22.94 18.22
CA GLY A 197 32.87 23.51 17.59
C GLY A 197 31.84 22.52 17.02
N SER A 198 32.18 21.25 16.75
CA SER A 198 31.20 20.26 16.26
C SER A 198 31.67 18.82 16.43
N ASN A 199 30.79 17.92 16.86
CA ASN A 199 31.05 16.48 16.91
C ASN A 199 30.91 15.89 15.49
N PHE A 200 31.99 15.31 14.97
CA PHE A 200 32.02 14.52 13.75
C PHE A 200 32.11 13.03 14.09
N TYR A 201 31.28 12.19 13.48
CA TYR A 201 31.19 10.76 13.79
C TYR A 201 31.63 9.94 12.56
N LEU A 202 32.64 9.08 12.72
CA LEU A 202 33.11 8.12 11.71
C LEU A 202 32.75 6.70 12.16
N ASN A 203 32.13 5.94 11.25
CA ASN A 203 31.81 4.53 11.46
C ASN A 203 33.01 3.66 11.04
N THR A 204 33.55 2.85 11.95
CA THR A 204 34.63 1.90 11.65
C THR A 204 34.18 0.50 12.01
N THR A 205 33.33 -0.10 11.18
CA THR A 205 32.95 -1.51 11.32
C THR A 205 33.51 -2.43 10.26
N ASP A 206 34.19 -1.92 9.22
CA ASP A 206 34.75 -2.78 8.19
C ASP A 206 36.28 -2.80 8.23
N ASP A 207 36.79 -4.03 8.28
CA ASP A 207 38.16 -4.46 8.09
C ASP A 207 38.94 -3.56 7.10
N LEU A 208 39.94 -2.83 7.62
CA LEU A 208 40.77 -1.86 6.88
C LEU A 208 41.74 -2.49 5.88
N THR A 209 41.56 -3.76 5.51
CA THR A 209 42.42 -4.46 4.54
C THR A 209 41.97 -4.31 3.08
N GLN A 210 40.78 -3.77 2.80
CA GLN A 210 40.25 -3.66 1.42
C GLN A 210 40.30 -2.26 0.78
N VAL A 211 40.91 -1.27 1.43
CA VAL A 211 40.99 0.10 0.88
C VAL A 211 42.13 0.28 -0.14
N SER A 212 43.03 -0.70 -0.29
CA SER A 212 44.12 -0.64 -1.27
C SER A 212 43.76 -1.11 -2.68
N THR A 213 42.62 -1.77 -2.89
CA THR A 213 42.25 -2.37 -4.19
C THR A 213 41.36 -1.50 -5.08
N TRP A 214 40.84 -0.39 -4.57
CA TRP A 214 39.89 0.46 -5.28
C TRP A 214 40.51 1.64 -6.03
N ILE A 215 41.81 1.92 -5.84
CA ILE A 215 42.49 3.04 -6.49
C ILE A 215 43.11 2.65 -7.85
N ASP A 216 43.29 1.35 -8.13
CA ASP A 216 43.88 0.90 -9.40
C ASP A 216 42.83 0.59 -10.50
N ALA A 217 41.53 0.53 -10.16
CA ALA A 217 40.46 0.18 -11.09
C ALA A 217 39.78 1.36 -11.81
N LEU A 218 40.21 2.60 -11.53
CA LEU A 218 39.65 3.83 -12.15
C LEU A 218 40.63 4.55 -13.09
N GLY A 219 41.73 3.91 -13.47
CA GLY A 219 42.73 4.49 -14.37
C GLY A 219 43.14 3.54 -15.50
N SER A 220 42.30 3.35 -16.51
CA SER A 220 42.69 3.34 -17.93
C SER A 220 41.55 2.80 -18.79
N THR A 221 41.13 3.65 -19.72
CA THR A 221 40.37 3.29 -20.92
C THR A 221 41.13 2.27 -21.77
N ASP A 222 40.44 1.30 -22.37
CA ASP A 222 40.42 1.17 -23.83
C ASP A 222 39.39 0.13 -24.32
N GLY A 223 38.86 0.43 -25.51
CA GLY A 223 37.71 -0.21 -26.11
C GLY A 223 37.89 -1.66 -26.54
N GLY A 224 36.77 -2.39 -26.47
CA GLY A 224 36.59 -3.71 -27.07
C GLY A 224 35.14 -3.88 -27.48
N SER A 225 34.80 -3.40 -28.67
CA SER A 225 33.56 -3.73 -29.36
C SER A 225 33.49 -5.22 -29.67
N ASN A 226 32.39 -5.88 -29.31
CA ASN A 226 31.85 -6.96 -30.14
C ASN A 226 30.30 -6.90 -30.14
N PRO A 227 29.65 -7.14 -31.30
CA PRO A 227 28.30 -6.68 -31.60
C PRO A 227 27.23 -7.75 -31.35
N GLY A 228 26.01 -7.31 -31.02
CA GLY A 228 24.82 -8.17 -30.98
C GLY A 228 23.60 -7.51 -30.34
N SER A 229 22.86 -6.72 -31.12
CA SER A 229 21.52 -6.15 -30.83
C SER A 229 21.42 -5.03 -29.77
N GLY A 230 22.07 -3.89 -30.04
CA GLY A 230 21.83 -2.63 -29.34
C GLY A 230 20.66 -1.85 -29.96
N GLY A 231 19.63 -1.58 -29.15
CA GLY A 231 18.50 -0.71 -29.51
C GLY A 231 17.39 -0.60 -28.44
N ASP A 232 17.15 -1.64 -27.63
CA ASP A 232 15.91 -1.77 -26.84
C ASP A 232 16.09 -1.73 -25.30
N ALA A 233 17.31 -1.70 -24.77
CA ALA A 233 17.62 -2.00 -23.36
C ALA A 233 18.03 -0.78 -22.49
N GLY A 234 17.72 0.46 -22.90
CA GLY A 234 18.05 1.64 -22.11
C GLY A 234 16.97 2.07 -21.12
N GLN A 235 17.39 2.83 -20.12
CA GLN A 235 16.52 3.48 -19.14
C GLN A 235 15.61 4.52 -19.83
N GLN A 236 14.34 4.56 -19.42
CA GLN A 236 13.25 5.31 -20.03
C GLN A 236 12.48 6.11 -18.98
N ILE A 237 11.70 7.09 -19.46
CA ILE A 237 10.77 7.88 -18.66
C ILE A 237 9.37 7.28 -18.80
N ALA A 238 8.76 6.98 -17.66
CA ALA A 238 7.38 6.55 -17.51
C ALA A 238 6.70 7.51 -16.54
N ILE A 239 5.50 7.99 -16.86
CA ILE A 239 4.84 9.07 -16.11
C ILE A 239 3.47 8.61 -15.64
N ALA A 240 3.23 8.62 -14.34
CA ALA A 240 1.91 8.52 -13.73
C ALA A 240 1.12 9.81 -14.02
N SER A 241 0.66 9.98 -15.26
CA SER A 241 0.13 11.24 -15.79
C SER A 241 -1.33 11.52 -15.39
N TYR A 242 -1.59 11.76 -14.10
CA TYR A 242 -2.92 12.10 -13.57
C TYR A 242 -3.33 13.56 -13.84
N ILE A 243 -2.91 14.08 -14.99
CA ILE A 243 -3.15 15.44 -15.46
C ILE A 243 -4.52 15.47 -16.14
N ASN A 244 -5.44 16.31 -15.65
CA ASN A 244 -6.75 16.46 -16.27
C ASN A 244 -6.59 16.96 -17.73
N PRO A 245 -7.08 16.22 -18.75
CA PRO A 245 -6.94 16.61 -20.16
C PRO A 245 -7.51 17.99 -20.51
N LEU A 246 -8.56 18.41 -19.82
CA LEU A 246 -9.19 19.72 -20.01
C LEU A 246 -8.58 20.81 -19.12
N GLY A 247 -8.01 20.42 -17.98
CA GLY A 247 -7.37 21.33 -17.04
C GLY A 247 -6.01 21.82 -17.53
N ASP A 248 -5.22 20.95 -18.15
CA ASP A 248 -3.91 21.30 -18.72
C ASP A 248 -3.63 20.60 -20.06
N PRO A 249 -4.30 21.04 -21.15
CA PRO A 249 -4.06 20.49 -22.48
C PRO A 249 -2.62 20.75 -22.98
N ALA A 250 -1.95 21.81 -22.51
CA ALA A 250 -0.60 22.15 -22.96
C ALA A 250 0.44 21.12 -22.50
N SER A 251 0.31 20.57 -21.30
CA SER A 251 1.15 19.47 -20.84
C SER A 251 0.98 18.20 -21.67
N TRP A 252 -0.24 17.89 -22.09
CA TRP A 252 -0.48 16.76 -23.00
C TRP A 252 0.16 16.96 -24.38
N GLU A 253 0.08 18.17 -24.96
CA GLU A 253 0.79 18.48 -26.21
C GLU A 253 2.30 18.23 -26.10
N ARG A 254 2.92 18.67 -25.00
CA ARG A 254 4.34 18.42 -24.73
C ARG A 254 4.63 16.92 -24.63
N LEU A 255 3.84 16.19 -23.85
CA LEU A 255 3.99 14.74 -23.71
C LEU A 255 3.96 14.04 -25.06
N PHE A 256 3.00 14.36 -25.94
CA PHE A 256 2.93 13.76 -27.27
C PHE A 256 4.16 14.05 -28.13
N SER A 257 4.74 15.24 -28.01
CA SER A 257 5.87 15.68 -28.83
C SER A 257 7.21 15.04 -28.47
N TYR A 258 7.39 14.56 -27.23
CA TYR A 258 8.64 13.95 -26.78
C TYR A 258 8.91 12.62 -27.48
N ASP A 259 10.18 12.31 -27.75
CA ASP A 259 10.59 11.05 -28.36
C ASP A 259 10.06 9.85 -27.57
N THR A 260 9.32 8.96 -28.25
CA THR A 260 8.73 7.76 -27.64
C THR A 260 9.75 6.76 -27.11
N LYS A 261 11.02 6.83 -27.54
CA LYS A 261 12.10 6.04 -26.94
C LYS A 261 12.59 6.62 -25.63
N LYS A 262 12.34 7.90 -25.36
CA LYS A 262 12.69 8.57 -24.10
C LYS A 262 11.51 8.54 -23.14
N VAL A 263 10.38 9.11 -23.55
CA VAL A 263 9.12 9.11 -22.79
C VAL A 263 8.18 8.08 -23.42
N SER A 264 8.19 6.88 -22.86
CA SER A 264 7.61 5.69 -23.51
C SER A 264 6.27 5.25 -22.90
N VAL A 265 6.03 5.53 -21.62
CA VAL A 265 4.85 5.06 -20.88
C VAL A 265 4.15 6.24 -20.19
N LEU A 266 2.82 6.26 -20.28
CA LEU A 266 1.92 7.22 -19.62
C LEU A 266 0.84 6.43 -18.87
N VAL A 267 0.18 7.04 -17.90
CA VAL A 267 -0.94 6.42 -17.17
C VAL A 267 -2.18 7.31 -17.26
N ALA A 268 -3.29 6.75 -17.73
CA ALA A 268 -4.59 7.38 -17.73
C ALA A 268 -5.36 6.98 -16.46
N ASN A 269 -5.85 7.99 -15.73
CA ASN A 269 -6.75 7.80 -14.60
C ASN A 269 -7.95 8.73 -14.77
N VAL A 270 -9.05 8.20 -15.31
CA VAL A 270 -10.24 9.02 -15.63
C VAL A 270 -10.94 9.43 -14.35
N LEU A 271 -11.26 8.44 -13.51
CA LEU A 271 -11.99 8.66 -12.26
C LEU A 271 -11.69 7.52 -11.26
N ASN A 272 -10.42 7.35 -10.88
CA ASN A 272 -9.93 6.17 -10.15
C ASN A 272 -10.32 4.85 -10.84
N GLY A 273 -10.16 4.84 -12.15
CA GLY A 273 -10.63 3.78 -13.04
C GLY A 273 -11.10 4.30 -14.41
N PRO A 274 -11.77 3.44 -15.19
CA PRO A 274 -12.18 3.73 -16.58
C PRO A 274 -13.45 4.58 -16.72
N ASP A 275 -14.16 4.81 -15.61
CA ASP A 275 -15.56 5.30 -15.58
C ASP A 275 -16.58 4.27 -16.14
N TYR A 276 -17.87 4.62 -16.21
CA TYR A 276 -18.94 3.77 -16.75
C TYR A 276 -19.19 4.02 -18.25
N VAL A 277 -18.78 5.19 -18.73
CA VAL A 277 -18.95 5.69 -20.11
C VAL A 277 -17.63 6.29 -20.60
N VAL A 278 -17.45 6.35 -21.92
CA VAL A 278 -16.26 6.94 -22.53
C VAL A 278 -16.16 8.43 -22.15
N ASP A 279 -15.05 8.80 -21.51
CA ASP A 279 -14.64 10.20 -21.43
C ASP A 279 -13.95 10.60 -22.74
N THR A 280 -14.55 11.54 -23.47
CA THR A 280 -14.07 11.95 -24.80
C THR A 280 -12.72 12.66 -24.78
N ALA A 281 -12.39 13.37 -23.68
CA ALA A 281 -11.12 14.08 -23.56
C ALA A 281 -9.99 13.07 -23.29
N TRP A 282 -10.21 12.10 -22.40
CA TRP A 282 -9.29 10.99 -22.18
C TRP A 282 -9.15 10.09 -23.40
N LYS A 283 -10.25 9.82 -24.14
CA LYS A 283 -10.18 9.05 -25.39
C LYS A 283 -9.26 9.73 -26.41
N SER A 284 -9.38 11.05 -26.56
CA SER A 284 -8.51 11.85 -27.42
C SER A 284 -7.04 11.76 -27.00
N VAL A 285 -6.76 11.90 -25.70
CA VAL A 285 -5.41 11.74 -25.15
C VAL A 285 -4.84 10.34 -25.42
N ILE A 286 -5.65 9.30 -25.20
CA ILE A 286 -5.25 7.90 -25.40
C ILE A 286 -4.93 7.62 -26.87
N ASP A 287 -5.80 8.04 -27.79
CA ASP A 287 -5.59 7.85 -29.23
C ASP A 287 -4.34 8.59 -29.71
N ARG A 288 -4.13 9.81 -29.23
CA ARG A 288 -2.97 10.62 -29.61
C ARG A 288 -1.67 10.03 -29.08
N ALA A 289 -1.61 9.64 -27.80
CA ALA A 289 -0.46 8.94 -27.23
C ALA A 289 -0.12 7.67 -28.02
N SER A 290 -1.14 6.86 -28.34
CA SER A 290 -1.01 5.63 -29.13
C SER A 290 -0.48 5.92 -30.54
N SER A 291 -0.97 6.96 -31.21
CA SER A 291 -0.50 7.39 -32.54
C SER A 291 0.98 7.81 -32.57
N GLN A 292 1.52 8.25 -31.43
CA GLN A 292 2.94 8.59 -31.26
C GLN A 292 3.80 7.38 -30.83
N GLY A 293 3.21 6.18 -30.78
CA GLY A 293 3.89 4.94 -30.38
C GLY A 293 4.06 4.75 -28.88
N LYS A 294 3.47 5.64 -28.05
CA LYS A 294 3.56 5.56 -26.59
C LYS A 294 2.58 4.53 -26.02
N LYS A 295 2.91 4.00 -24.86
CA LYS A 295 2.02 3.11 -24.10
C LYS A 295 1.30 3.88 -23.02
N ILE A 296 0.04 4.20 -23.24
CA ILE A 296 -0.82 4.79 -22.22
C ILE A 296 -1.63 3.69 -21.51
N LEU A 297 -1.46 3.58 -20.20
CA LEU A 297 -1.99 2.48 -19.39
C LEU A 297 -3.23 2.93 -18.62
N GLY A 298 -4.27 2.09 -18.59
CA GLY A 298 -5.44 2.35 -17.75
C GLY A 298 -5.16 2.04 -16.28
N TYR A 299 -5.45 2.97 -15.39
CA TYR A 299 -5.34 2.78 -13.94
C TYR A 299 -6.36 1.77 -13.41
N VAL A 300 -5.92 0.76 -12.68
CA VAL A 300 -6.77 -0.22 -12.00
C VAL A 300 -6.34 -0.34 -10.54
N ARG A 301 -7.27 -0.10 -9.63
CA ARG A 301 -7.06 -0.20 -8.18
C ARG A 301 -7.13 -1.64 -7.71
N THR A 302 -6.07 -2.16 -7.08
CA THR A 302 -6.03 -3.54 -6.57
C THR A 302 -6.25 -3.68 -5.07
N GLY A 303 -6.28 -2.57 -4.32
CA GLY A 303 -6.70 -2.57 -2.92
C GLY A 303 -5.80 -3.34 -1.97
N TYR A 304 -4.53 -3.58 -2.34
CA TYR A 304 -3.65 -4.52 -1.65
C TYR A 304 -4.31 -5.89 -1.42
N LEU A 305 -5.18 -6.31 -2.35
CA LEU A 305 -5.98 -7.53 -2.26
C LEU A 305 -6.83 -7.66 -0.98
N GLY A 306 -7.06 -6.56 -0.26
CA GLY A 306 -7.77 -6.52 1.03
C GLY A 306 -6.98 -7.08 2.22
N VAL A 307 -5.69 -7.41 2.03
CA VAL A 307 -4.88 -8.07 3.07
C VAL A 307 -3.99 -7.09 3.86
N SER A 308 -3.91 -5.84 3.41
CA SER A 308 -3.19 -4.78 4.11
C SER A 308 -3.80 -4.46 5.48
N GLN A 309 -3.06 -3.74 6.33
CA GLN A 309 -3.55 -3.32 7.65
C GLN A 309 -4.76 -2.38 7.56
N GLN A 310 -4.84 -1.61 6.47
CA GLN A 310 -5.95 -0.72 6.14
C GLN A 310 -7.22 -1.50 5.78
N GLN A 311 -7.09 -2.78 5.44
CA GLN A 311 -8.21 -3.68 5.22
C GLN A 311 -9.19 -3.16 4.16
N PHE A 312 -8.65 -2.70 3.04
CA PHE A 312 -9.44 -2.18 1.94
C PHE A 312 -10.44 -3.20 1.42
N THR A 313 -11.60 -2.70 1.03
CA THR A 313 -12.64 -3.49 0.38
C THR A 313 -12.72 -3.18 -1.11
N THR A 314 -13.25 -4.14 -1.86
CA THR A 314 -13.77 -3.91 -3.21
C THR A 314 -14.87 -2.83 -3.16
N ARG A 315 -15.27 -2.30 -4.32
CA ARG A 315 -16.40 -1.36 -4.44
C ARG A 315 -17.73 -1.98 -3.99
N LEU A 316 -17.79 -3.30 -3.89
CA LEU A 316 -18.93 -4.06 -3.36
C LEU A 316 -18.78 -4.40 -1.86
N GLY A 317 -17.77 -3.84 -1.17
CA GLY A 317 -17.61 -4.00 0.28
C GLY A 317 -16.97 -5.33 0.72
N SER A 318 -16.34 -6.08 -0.19
CA SER A 318 -15.72 -7.37 0.14
C SER A 318 -14.21 -7.26 0.38
N LYS A 319 -13.67 -8.09 1.27
CA LYS A 319 -12.23 -8.29 1.47
C LYS A 319 -11.73 -9.61 0.90
N ASP A 320 -12.63 -10.43 0.34
CA ASP A 320 -12.26 -11.74 -0.17
C ASP A 320 -11.36 -11.62 -1.40
N LEU A 321 -10.30 -12.42 -1.42
CA LEU A 321 -9.32 -12.42 -2.50
C LEU A 321 -9.95 -12.68 -3.89
N ALA A 322 -10.97 -13.55 -3.94
CA ALA A 322 -11.71 -13.85 -5.16
C ALA A 322 -12.58 -12.68 -5.65
N ASP A 323 -13.11 -11.87 -4.74
CA ASP A 323 -13.88 -10.69 -5.11
C ASP A 323 -12.95 -9.58 -5.61
N TRP A 324 -11.74 -9.45 -5.03
CA TRP A 324 -10.70 -8.57 -5.57
C TRP A 324 -10.26 -9.00 -6.97
N ALA A 325 -9.96 -10.28 -7.18
CA ALA A 325 -9.64 -10.82 -8.50
C ALA A 325 -10.76 -10.49 -9.51
N SER A 326 -12.02 -10.72 -9.11
CA SER A 326 -13.18 -10.45 -9.95
C SER A 326 -13.27 -8.96 -10.32
N GLN A 327 -13.07 -8.06 -9.37
CA GLN A 327 -13.12 -6.61 -9.64
C GLN A 327 -11.99 -6.15 -10.57
N ILE A 328 -10.77 -6.64 -10.34
CA ILE A 328 -9.60 -6.24 -11.13
C ILE A 328 -9.79 -6.61 -12.61
N GLU A 329 -10.25 -7.83 -12.90
CA GLU A 329 -10.53 -8.28 -14.27
C GLU A 329 -11.68 -7.53 -14.94
N GLN A 330 -12.71 -7.19 -14.16
CA GLN A 330 -13.80 -6.34 -14.63
C GLN A 330 -13.31 -4.93 -14.99
N ASP A 331 -12.43 -4.33 -14.19
CA ASP A 331 -11.87 -3.01 -14.48
C ASP A 331 -10.98 -3.04 -15.72
N ILE A 332 -10.18 -4.10 -15.91
CA ILE A 332 -9.41 -4.34 -17.13
C ILE A 332 -10.35 -4.37 -18.34
N ASP A 333 -11.38 -5.23 -18.29
CA ASP A 333 -12.33 -5.38 -19.39
C ASP A 333 -13.04 -4.05 -19.69
N LYS A 334 -13.42 -3.29 -18.67
CA LYS A 334 -14.10 -2.01 -18.84
C LYS A 334 -13.21 -0.95 -19.47
N TRP A 335 -11.91 -0.91 -19.13
CA TRP A 335 -10.93 -0.06 -19.80
C TRP A 335 -10.86 -0.35 -21.30
N PHE A 336 -10.75 -1.62 -21.69
CA PHE A 336 -10.66 -1.99 -23.10
C PHE A 336 -12.01 -1.87 -23.84
N GLU A 337 -13.14 -2.05 -23.15
CA GLU A 337 -14.48 -1.78 -23.68
C GLU A 337 -14.64 -0.30 -24.06
N LEU A 338 -14.28 0.61 -23.15
CA LEU A 338 -14.48 2.04 -23.34
C LEU A 338 -13.44 2.70 -24.26
N TYR A 339 -12.17 2.32 -24.14
CA TYR A 339 -11.07 3.02 -24.82
C TYR A 339 -10.45 2.23 -25.99
N GLY A 340 -10.84 0.97 -26.16
CA GLY A 340 -10.48 0.14 -27.31
C GLY A 340 -8.99 -0.17 -27.42
N THR A 341 -8.53 -0.51 -28.63
CA THR A 341 -7.17 -0.99 -28.89
C THR A 341 -6.09 0.08 -28.84
N SER A 342 -6.47 1.37 -28.76
CA SER A 342 -5.52 2.46 -28.56
C SER A 342 -4.90 2.44 -27.16
N LEU A 343 -5.60 1.85 -26.18
CA LEU A 343 -5.08 1.66 -24.83
C LEU A 343 -3.86 0.73 -24.86
N GLY A 344 -2.74 1.20 -24.30
CA GLY A 344 -1.46 0.52 -24.35
C GLY A 344 -1.29 -0.62 -23.33
N GLY A 345 -2.19 -0.73 -22.35
CA GLY A 345 -2.12 -1.72 -21.28
C GLY A 345 -2.75 -1.25 -19.98
N ILE A 346 -2.32 -1.83 -18.85
CA ILE A 346 -2.92 -1.61 -17.52
C ILE A 346 -1.85 -1.32 -16.48
N PHE A 347 -2.11 -0.30 -15.67
CA PHE A 347 -1.33 0.05 -14.49
C PHE A 347 -2.12 -0.37 -13.24
N PHE A 348 -1.65 -1.41 -12.56
CA PHE A 348 -2.25 -1.94 -11.34
C PHE A 348 -1.67 -1.24 -10.13
N ASP A 349 -2.47 -0.43 -9.46
CA ASP A 349 -2.05 0.33 -8.28
C ASP A 349 -2.46 -0.33 -6.96
N GLU A 350 -1.85 0.12 -5.87
CA GLU A 350 -2.03 -0.44 -4.53
C GLU A 350 -1.66 -1.94 -4.48
N GLY A 351 -0.58 -2.33 -5.15
CA GLY A 351 -0.11 -3.70 -5.24
C GLY A 351 0.38 -4.26 -3.90
N TRP A 352 0.00 -5.50 -3.58
CA TRP A 352 0.52 -6.18 -2.39
C TRP A 352 1.93 -6.74 -2.64
N PRO A 353 2.95 -6.41 -1.83
CA PRO A 353 4.33 -6.73 -2.17
C PRO A 353 4.86 -8.07 -1.63
N GLU A 354 4.09 -8.79 -0.82
CA GLU A 354 4.51 -10.06 -0.22
C GLU A 354 3.89 -11.26 -0.94
N CYS A 355 4.63 -12.37 -1.06
CA CYS A 355 4.17 -13.55 -1.81
C CYS A 355 2.87 -14.16 -1.25
N GLY A 356 2.67 -14.02 0.07
CA GLY A 356 1.62 -14.71 0.81
C GLY A 356 1.92 -16.20 1.02
N PRO A 357 1.05 -16.91 1.75
CA PRO A 357 1.19 -18.36 1.94
C PRO A 357 1.19 -19.10 0.60
N ASN A 358 2.22 -19.91 0.35
CA ASN A 358 2.40 -20.67 -0.89
C ASN A 358 2.29 -19.82 -2.17
N ASN A 359 2.77 -18.57 -2.13
CA ASN A 359 2.76 -17.62 -3.26
C ASN A 359 1.38 -17.19 -3.78
N ILE A 360 0.30 -17.42 -3.02
CA ILE A 360 -1.07 -17.18 -3.49
C ILE A 360 -1.30 -15.77 -4.06
N TYR A 361 -0.64 -14.73 -3.53
CA TYR A 361 -0.81 -13.37 -4.03
C TYR A 361 -0.03 -13.14 -5.33
N ALA A 362 1.22 -13.60 -5.40
CA ALA A 362 2.02 -13.53 -6.61
C ALA A 362 1.36 -14.33 -7.76
N ASP A 363 0.86 -15.53 -7.46
CA ASP A 363 0.15 -16.39 -8.41
C ASP A 363 -1.12 -15.71 -8.94
N LEU A 364 -1.88 -15.02 -8.08
CA LEU A 364 -3.03 -14.25 -8.51
C LEU A 364 -2.66 -13.13 -9.48
N TYR A 365 -1.63 -12.34 -9.19
CA TYR A 365 -1.17 -11.28 -10.11
C TYR A 365 -0.66 -11.85 -11.44
N ALA A 366 0.06 -12.97 -11.41
CA ALA A 366 0.44 -13.68 -12.64
C ALA A 366 -0.79 -14.13 -13.45
N TYR A 367 -1.85 -14.57 -12.75
CA TYR A 367 -3.10 -14.97 -13.37
C TYR A 367 -3.81 -13.78 -14.04
N ILE A 368 -3.93 -12.65 -13.33
CA ILE A 368 -4.51 -11.40 -13.83
C ILE A 368 -3.72 -10.88 -15.06
N ASN A 369 -2.39 -10.95 -15.01
CA ASN A 369 -1.56 -10.59 -16.16
C ASN A 369 -1.83 -11.51 -17.36
N LYS A 370 -1.87 -12.83 -17.14
CA LYS A 370 -2.20 -13.80 -18.18
C LYS A 370 -3.58 -13.53 -18.79
N TYR A 371 -4.59 -13.27 -17.96
CA TYR A 371 -5.94 -12.88 -18.41
C TYR A 371 -5.89 -11.64 -19.33
N THR A 372 -5.24 -10.57 -18.85
CA THR A 372 -5.07 -9.32 -19.59
C THR A 372 -4.41 -9.56 -20.95
N LYS A 373 -3.30 -10.32 -20.99
CA LYS A 373 -2.54 -10.59 -22.21
C LYS A 373 -3.26 -11.51 -23.19
N ASN A 374 -4.07 -12.45 -22.69
CA ASN A 374 -4.86 -13.34 -23.53
C ASN A 374 -5.98 -12.60 -24.27
N LYS A 375 -6.69 -11.70 -23.58
CA LYS A 375 -7.75 -10.88 -24.17
C LYS A 375 -7.18 -9.72 -24.98
N HIS A 376 -6.04 -9.18 -24.56
CA HIS A 376 -5.40 -7.99 -25.15
C HIS A 376 -3.91 -8.24 -25.42
N PRO A 377 -3.56 -9.00 -26.48
CA PRO A 377 -2.16 -9.18 -26.89
C PRO A 377 -1.47 -7.84 -27.12
N GLY A 378 -0.25 -7.69 -26.59
CA GLY A 378 0.53 -6.46 -26.69
C GLY A 378 0.23 -5.39 -25.62
N ALA A 379 -0.73 -5.65 -24.72
CA ALA A 379 -0.93 -4.82 -23.53
C ALA A 379 0.33 -4.83 -22.67
N PHE A 380 0.78 -3.68 -22.17
CA PHE A 380 1.87 -3.56 -21.19
C PHE A 380 1.30 -3.56 -19.76
N THR A 381 1.87 -4.33 -18.85
CA THR A 381 1.35 -4.45 -17.47
C THR A 381 2.37 -4.02 -16.43
N VAL A 382 1.93 -3.13 -15.52
CA VAL A 382 2.73 -2.62 -14.41
C VAL A 382 2.00 -2.91 -13.10
N LEU A 383 2.70 -3.42 -12.08
CA LEU A 383 2.19 -3.47 -10.70
C LEU A 383 2.92 -2.47 -9.82
N ASN A 384 2.17 -1.61 -9.14
CA ASN A 384 2.66 -0.58 -8.25
C ASN A 384 2.33 -0.87 -6.78
N PRO A 385 3.25 -1.47 -6.01
CA PRO A 385 3.22 -1.44 -4.55
C PRO A 385 3.78 -0.16 -3.92
N GLY A 386 4.44 0.72 -4.69
CA GLY A 386 5.14 1.92 -4.22
C GLY A 386 6.34 1.65 -3.30
N SER A 387 6.71 0.37 -3.13
CA SER A 387 7.62 -0.11 -2.09
C SER A 387 8.37 -1.37 -2.53
N PRO A 388 9.42 -1.80 -1.80
CA PRO A 388 10.15 -3.02 -2.13
C PRO A 388 9.21 -4.23 -2.20
N ILE A 389 9.48 -5.11 -3.17
CA ILE A 389 8.61 -6.24 -3.51
C ILE A 389 9.39 -7.55 -3.53
N ALA A 390 8.78 -8.64 -3.07
CA ALA A 390 9.42 -9.95 -3.00
C ALA A 390 9.72 -10.56 -4.38
N GLN A 391 10.77 -11.37 -4.48
CA GLN A 391 11.23 -11.94 -5.76
C GLN A 391 10.19 -12.80 -6.50
N CYS A 392 9.25 -13.42 -5.79
CA CYS A 392 8.16 -14.20 -6.40
C CYS A 392 7.32 -13.37 -7.41
N PHE A 393 7.39 -12.03 -7.35
CA PHE A 393 6.71 -11.14 -8.29
C PHE A 393 7.50 -10.80 -9.56
N GLU A 394 8.81 -11.14 -9.65
CA GLU A 394 9.68 -10.72 -10.78
C GLU A 394 9.05 -11.02 -12.17
N ASN A 395 8.29 -12.10 -12.26
CA ASN A 395 7.66 -12.55 -13.51
C ASN A 395 6.13 -12.46 -13.53
N THR A 396 5.51 -11.79 -12.55
CA THR A 396 4.03 -11.65 -12.51
C THR A 396 3.54 -10.57 -13.47
N MET A 397 4.29 -9.48 -13.66
CA MET A 397 3.99 -8.38 -14.58
C MET A 397 5.17 -8.08 -15.52
N ASP A 398 4.98 -7.24 -16.55
CA ASP A 398 6.11 -6.80 -17.38
C ASP A 398 7.09 -5.94 -16.56
N THR A 399 6.56 -5.03 -15.74
CA THR A 399 7.33 -4.12 -14.86
C THR A 399 6.69 -4.00 -13.48
N LEU A 400 7.51 -3.76 -12.45
CA LEU A 400 7.15 -3.55 -11.06
C LEU A 400 7.63 -2.17 -10.62
N LEU A 401 6.76 -1.36 -10.03
CA LEU A 401 7.13 -0.04 -9.49
C LEU A 401 7.52 -0.20 -8.01
N THR A 402 8.82 -0.32 -7.75
CA THR A 402 9.34 -0.78 -6.45
C THR A 402 9.83 0.35 -5.55
N PHE A 403 9.65 1.60 -5.97
CA PHE A 403 9.96 2.79 -5.17
C PHE A 403 9.09 3.96 -5.60
N GLU A 404 8.40 4.55 -4.63
CA GLU A 404 7.60 5.77 -4.81
C GLU A 404 7.76 6.65 -3.56
N SER A 405 8.72 7.58 -3.59
CA SER A 405 8.96 8.49 -2.46
C SER A 405 9.79 9.71 -2.87
N SER A 406 10.10 10.58 -1.90
CA SER A 406 10.82 11.82 -2.15
C SER A 406 12.28 11.62 -2.53
N TYR A 407 12.87 12.64 -3.14
CA TYR A 407 14.30 12.77 -3.41
C TYR A 407 15.17 12.51 -2.18
N GLU A 408 14.77 13.03 -1.02
CA GLU A 408 15.51 12.82 0.24
C GLU A 408 15.46 11.35 0.68
N THR A 409 14.30 10.71 0.58
CA THR A 409 14.19 9.26 0.84
C THR A 409 15.05 8.49 -0.13
N TYR A 410 15.00 8.82 -1.42
CA TYR A 410 15.75 8.11 -2.46
C TYR A 410 17.26 8.22 -2.28
N THR A 411 17.77 9.38 -1.88
CA THR A 411 19.21 9.61 -1.72
C THR A 411 19.77 9.14 -0.38
N SER A 412 18.98 9.23 0.70
CA SER A 412 19.49 8.99 2.06
C SER A 412 18.95 7.75 2.76
N SER A 413 17.80 7.22 2.33
CA SER A 413 17.04 6.19 3.05
C SER A 413 16.39 5.17 2.11
N TYR A 414 16.95 4.96 0.92
CA TYR A 414 16.46 3.98 -0.04
C TYR A 414 16.60 2.56 0.50
N VAL A 415 15.51 1.79 0.41
CA VAL A 415 15.49 0.36 0.73
C VAL A 415 15.41 -0.41 -0.59
N PRO A 416 16.41 -1.23 -0.94
CA PRO A 416 16.35 -2.06 -2.14
C PRO A 416 15.41 -3.26 -1.96
N ASN A 417 15.02 -3.88 -3.07
CA ASN A 417 14.58 -5.26 -3.06
C ASN A 417 15.70 -6.18 -2.56
N ASP A 418 15.36 -7.33 -1.98
CA ASP A 418 16.31 -8.38 -1.59
C ASP A 418 16.80 -9.24 -2.77
N TRP A 419 16.38 -8.89 -3.99
CA TRP A 419 16.77 -9.52 -5.24
C TRP A 419 17.13 -8.46 -6.29
N THR A 420 17.92 -8.86 -7.29
CA THR A 420 18.30 -8.01 -8.43
C THR A 420 17.60 -8.50 -9.69
N PRO A 421 16.94 -7.61 -10.46
CA PRO A 421 16.25 -8.01 -11.70
C PRO A 421 17.25 -8.42 -12.78
N LYS A 422 16.89 -9.43 -13.58
CA LYS A 422 17.68 -9.82 -14.76
C LYS A 422 17.63 -8.79 -15.89
N ASP A 423 16.51 -8.08 -16.00
CA ASP A 423 16.29 -7.00 -16.97
C ASP A 423 15.92 -5.74 -16.17
N PRO A 424 16.72 -4.66 -16.20
CA PRO A 424 16.43 -3.46 -15.41
C PRO A 424 15.07 -2.82 -15.76
N ARG A 425 14.53 -3.06 -16.96
CA ARG A 425 13.19 -2.58 -17.35
C ARG A 425 12.07 -3.24 -16.53
N LYS A 426 12.38 -4.26 -15.73
CA LYS A 426 11.49 -4.83 -14.72
C LYS A 426 11.20 -3.88 -13.57
N ILE A 427 12.02 -2.86 -13.36
CA ILE A 427 11.93 -1.97 -12.21
C ILE A 427 11.62 -0.55 -12.68
N TRP A 428 10.57 0.02 -12.09
CA TRP A 428 10.22 1.43 -12.19
C TRP A 428 10.37 2.11 -10.82
N HIS A 429 11.03 3.26 -10.78
CA HIS A 429 11.04 4.16 -9.63
C HIS A 429 10.39 5.51 -9.95
N ILE A 430 9.57 6.02 -9.03
CA ILE A 430 9.06 7.39 -9.01
C ILE A 430 9.77 8.15 -7.89
N ILE A 431 10.38 9.29 -8.23
CA ILE A 431 11.08 10.17 -7.29
C ILE A 431 10.56 11.61 -7.42
N TYR A 432 9.83 12.08 -6.41
CA TYR A 432 9.31 13.45 -6.34
C TYR A 432 10.20 14.39 -5.52
N ARG A 433 9.98 15.71 -5.57
CA ARG A 433 10.84 16.77 -4.99
C ARG A 433 12.31 16.76 -5.46
N VAL A 434 12.59 16.32 -6.69
CA VAL A 434 13.98 16.32 -7.19
C VAL A 434 14.32 17.71 -7.73
N PRO A 435 15.33 18.42 -7.19
CA PRO A 435 15.78 19.68 -7.76
C PRO A 435 16.30 19.50 -9.19
N GLN A 436 16.01 20.44 -10.10
CA GLN A 436 16.36 20.32 -11.52
C GLN A 436 17.86 20.02 -11.75
N ASN A 437 18.75 20.60 -10.95
CA ASN A 437 20.20 20.37 -11.07
C ASN A 437 20.67 18.99 -10.58
N GLN A 438 19.79 18.20 -9.94
CA GLN A 438 20.08 16.84 -9.47
C GLN A 438 19.54 15.75 -10.39
N ILE A 439 18.77 16.10 -11.43
CA ILE A 439 18.12 15.13 -12.33
C ILE A 439 19.11 14.10 -12.88
N ALA A 440 20.26 14.53 -13.42
CA ALA A 440 21.25 13.62 -13.99
C ALA A 440 21.85 12.68 -12.93
N THR A 441 22.13 13.20 -11.73
CA THR A 441 22.62 12.40 -10.59
C THR A 441 21.60 11.35 -10.17
N VAL A 442 20.32 11.73 -10.08
CA VAL A 442 19.23 10.82 -9.68
C VAL A 442 18.99 9.76 -10.75
N ALA A 443 18.99 10.12 -12.04
CA ALA A 443 18.84 9.16 -13.13
C ALA A 443 19.97 8.12 -13.14
N ALA A 444 21.23 8.57 -12.96
CA ALA A 444 22.39 7.68 -12.83
C ALA A 444 22.29 6.77 -11.60
N LEU A 445 21.89 7.32 -10.45
CA LEU A 445 21.66 6.54 -9.22
C LEU A 445 20.55 5.51 -9.40
N ALA A 446 19.49 5.85 -10.12
CA ALA A 446 18.43 4.91 -10.43
C ALA A 446 18.89 3.80 -11.39
N SER A 447 19.74 4.14 -12.35
CA SER A 447 20.36 3.15 -13.23
C SER A 447 21.26 2.20 -12.43
N SER A 448 22.05 2.69 -11.48
CA SER A 448 22.88 1.82 -10.61
C SER A 448 22.05 0.97 -9.66
N ARG A 449 20.78 1.32 -9.43
CA ARG A 449 19.79 0.54 -8.69
C ARG A 449 18.92 -0.34 -9.59
N HIS A 450 19.34 -0.53 -10.85
CA HIS A 450 18.66 -1.37 -11.84
C HIS A 450 17.25 -0.92 -12.22
N ALA A 451 16.90 0.36 -12.04
CA ALA A 451 15.63 0.90 -12.53
C ALA A 451 15.75 1.31 -14.00
N GLY A 452 15.04 0.57 -14.85
CA GLY A 452 14.94 0.84 -16.28
C GLY A 452 13.81 1.79 -16.65
N LEU A 453 12.83 2.02 -15.78
CA LEU A 453 11.79 3.03 -15.95
C LEU A 453 11.87 4.03 -14.79
N LEU A 454 11.69 5.32 -15.09
CA LEU A 454 11.83 6.41 -14.12
C LEU A 454 10.72 7.43 -14.27
N GLU A 455 10.26 7.96 -13.15
CA GLU A 455 9.63 9.28 -13.08
C GLU A 455 10.43 10.15 -12.13
N ILE A 456 10.83 11.33 -12.58
CA ILE A 456 11.52 12.33 -11.75
C ILE A 456 10.75 13.64 -11.91
N THR A 457 10.28 14.20 -10.79
CA THR A 457 9.49 15.42 -10.76
C THR A 457 9.92 16.35 -9.62
N ASP A 458 9.75 17.66 -9.80
CA ASP A 458 9.93 18.69 -8.77
C ASP A 458 8.68 18.91 -7.91
N ASP A 459 7.55 18.27 -8.25
CA ASP A 459 6.31 18.35 -7.48
C ASP A 459 6.39 17.59 -6.12
N ASP A 460 5.40 17.78 -5.26
CA ASP A 460 5.32 17.19 -3.92
C ASP A 460 3.91 16.65 -3.60
N GLN A 461 3.78 15.99 -2.45
CA GLN A 461 2.54 15.54 -1.85
C GLN A 461 1.53 16.69 -1.68
N PRO A 462 0.22 16.42 -1.74
CA PRO A 462 -0.41 15.10 -1.71
C PRO A 462 -0.54 14.39 -3.07
N ASN A 463 -0.20 15.04 -4.18
CA ASN A 463 -0.40 14.47 -5.51
C ASN A 463 0.66 14.95 -6.52
N PRO A 464 1.87 14.37 -6.52
CA PRO A 464 2.95 14.79 -7.41
C PRO A 464 2.74 14.41 -8.90
N TYR A 465 1.52 13.97 -9.26
CA TYR A 465 1.14 13.34 -10.53
C TYR A 465 0.17 14.19 -11.35
N ASP A 466 -0.35 15.28 -10.79
CA ASP A 466 -1.35 16.14 -11.45
C ASP A 466 -0.76 17.26 -12.31
N ASN A 467 0.56 17.46 -12.27
CA ASN A 467 1.26 18.45 -13.09
C ASN A 467 2.44 17.82 -13.83
N LEU A 468 2.69 18.30 -15.06
CA LEU A 468 3.94 18.03 -15.75
C LEU A 468 4.97 19.13 -15.43
N PRO A 469 6.21 18.79 -15.03
CA PRO A 469 7.26 19.78 -14.81
C PRO A 469 7.46 20.74 -15.98
N SER A 470 8.14 21.86 -15.72
CA SER A 470 8.46 22.85 -16.76
C SER A 470 9.22 22.21 -17.93
N GLU A 471 9.15 22.84 -19.12
CA GLU A 471 9.86 22.34 -20.31
C GLU A 471 11.36 22.17 -20.06
N ALA A 472 12.00 23.14 -19.39
CA ALA A 472 13.42 23.06 -19.06
C ALA A 472 13.75 21.87 -18.15
N TYR A 473 12.86 21.54 -17.23
CA TYR A 473 12.99 20.37 -16.36
C TYR A 473 12.86 19.06 -17.15
N MET A 474 11.81 18.95 -17.97
CA MET A 474 11.58 17.76 -18.80
C MET A 474 12.72 17.50 -19.78
N GLN A 475 13.26 18.54 -20.43
CA GLN A 475 14.41 18.39 -21.34
C GLN A 475 15.68 17.94 -20.61
N ALA A 476 15.90 18.41 -19.37
CA ALA A 476 17.00 17.92 -18.54
C ALA A 476 16.85 16.42 -18.21
N LEU A 477 15.64 15.96 -17.89
CA LEU A 477 15.35 14.55 -17.66
C LEU A 477 15.48 13.69 -18.91
N ILE A 478 14.92 14.13 -20.05
CA ILE A 478 15.03 13.47 -21.35
C ILE A 478 16.49 13.32 -21.78
N SER A 479 17.32 14.33 -21.50
CA SER A 479 18.76 14.30 -21.79
C SER A 479 19.54 13.35 -20.87
N ALA A 480 19.06 13.14 -19.64
CA ALA A 480 19.71 12.29 -18.64
C ALA A 480 19.51 10.79 -18.86
N VAL A 481 18.44 10.39 -19.57
CA VAL A 481 18.16 8.97 -19.85
C VAL A 481 18.62 8.57 -21.27
N PRO A 482 19.15 7.36 -21.48
CA PRO A 482 19.58 6.90 -22.80
C PRO A 482 18.41 6.61 -23.75
N GLY A 483 17.24 6.22 -23.21
CA GLY A 483 16.07 5.80 -23.98
C GLY A 483 16.08 4.31 -24.33
N GLY A 484 14.91 3.73 -24.61
CA GLY A 484 14.72 2.31 -24.87
C GLY A 484 13.26 2.00 -25.23
N THR A 485 12.85 0.75 -25.05
CA THR A 485 11.46 0.30 -25.25
C THR A 485 10.95 -0.51 -24.05
N PRO A 486 9.65 -0.42 -23.69
CA PRO A 486 9.09 -1.20 -22.59
C PRO A 486 9.17 -2.73 -22.86
N PRO A 487 9.40 -3.57 -21.83
CA PRO A 487 9.64 -5.00 -21.99
C PRO A 487 8.33 -5.79 -22.11
N ILE A 488 7.56 -5.55 -23.18
CA ILE A 488 6.25 -6.18 -23.37
C ILE A 488 6.43 -7.64 -23.78
N LYS A 489 5.92 -8.56 -22.97
CA LYS A 489 5.83 -9.99 -23.33
C LYS A 489 4.38 -10.40 -23.50
N ASN A 490 4.08 -11.08 -24.59
CA ASN A 490 2.78 -11.74 -24.75
C ASN A 490 2.74 -13.01 -23.89
N SER A 491 1.54 -13.42 -23.51
CA SER A 491 1.34 -14.72 -22.87
C SER A 491 1.79 -15.84 -23.82
N ALA A 492 2.43 -16.87 -23.26
CA ALA A 492 2.71 -18.08 -24.01
C ALA A 492 1.39 -18.71 -24.44
N LYS A 493 1.22 -18.99 -25.74
CA LYS A 493 0.04 -19.71 -26.22
C LYS A 493 0.06 -21.11 -25.62
N ALA A 494 -1.04 -21.50 -24.97
CA ALA A 494 -1.24 -22.89 -24.58
C ALA A 494 -1.25 -23.75 -25.84
N THR A 495 -0.34 -24.73 -25.93
CA THR A 495 -0.17 -25.61 -27.09
C THR A 495 -0.90 -26.94 -26.94
N SER A 496 -1.50 -27.21 -25.78
CA SER A 496 -2.25 -28.42 -25.49
C SER A 496 -3.65 -28.11 -24.96
N SER A 497 -4.60 -28.95 -25.35
CA SER A 497 -5.93 -29.00 -24.75
C SER A 497 -5.84 -29.69 -23.39
N TYR A 498 -6.35 -29.06 -22.34
CA TYR A 498 -6.37 -29.60 -20.99
C TYR A 498 -7.81 -29.95 -20.59
N VAL A 499 -8.00 -31.07 -19.89
CA VAL A 499 -9.33 -31.51 -19.45
C VAL A 499 -9.28 -31.84 -17.96
N ALA A 500 -9.37 -30.82 -17.11
CA ALA A 500 -9.96 -30.99 -15.80
C ALA A 500 -11.48 -30.94 -16.00
N GLY A 501 -12.26 -31.85 -15.42
CA GLY A 501 -13.73 -31.90 -15.60
C GLY A 501 -14.45 -30.58 -15.25
N LEU A 502 -15.77 -30.56 -15.37
CA LEU A 502 -16.55 -29.36 -15.02
C LEU A 502 -16.95 -29.38 -13.54
N PRO A 503 -17.03 -28.21 -12.86
CA PRO A 503 -17.61 -28.16 -11.52
C PRO A 503 -19.08 -28.55 -11.59
N SER A 504 -19.49 -29.57 -10.82
CA SER A 504 -20.83 -30.16 -10.91
C SER A 504 -21.89 -29.44 -10.08
N ASP A 505 -21.47 -28.53 -9.20
CA ASP A 505 -22.27 -27.95 -8.11
C ASP A 505 -22.27 -26.42 -8.11
N VAL A 506 -21.96 -25.78 -9.25
CA VAL A 506 -21.98 -24.31 -9.38
C VAL A 506 -23.35 -23.78 -8.97
N VAL A 507 -23.41 -22.79 -8.08
CA VAL A 507 -24.67 -22.16 -7.63
C VAL A 507 -24.52 -20.65 -7.53
N VAL A 508 -25.63 -19.93 -7.64
CA VAL A 508 -25.72 -18.52 -7.25
C VAL A 508 -25.82 -18.47 -5.73
N SER A 509 -24.76 -18.02 -5.05
CA SER A 509 -24.73 -17.90 -3.59
C SER A 509 -25.39 -16.61 -3.10
N SER A 510 -25.33 -15.56 -3.93
CA SER A 510 -25.98 -14.27 -3.65
C SER A 510 -26.22 -13.48 -4.93
N SER A 511 -27.26 -12.65 -4.92
CA SER A 511 -27.57 -11.67 -5.95
C SER A 511 -27.84 -10.33 -5.30
N ASP A 512 -27.36 -9.27 -5.93
CA ASP A 512 -27.58 -7.90 -5.49
C ASP A 512 -28.05 -6.97 -6.62
N TYR A 513 -28.12 -5.67 -6.38
CA TYR A 513 -28.57 -4.68 -7.37
C TYR A 513 -27.72 -4.69 -8.63
N SER A 514 -26.40 -4.85 -8.54
CA SER A 514 -25.51 -4.79 -9.70
C SER A 514 -24.48 -5.91 -9.74
N SER A 515 -24.73 -7.02 -9.02
CA SER A 515 -23.80 -8.12 -8.94
C SER A 515 -24.47 -9.47 -8.67
N VAL A 516 -23.79 -10.54 -9.07
CA VAL A 516 -24.14 -11.94 -8.79
C VAL A 516 -22.89 -12.66 -8.34
N THR A 517 -22.97 -13.37 -7.22
CA THR A 517 -21.88 -14.21 -6.72
C THR A 517 -22.18 -15.67 -7.00
N LEU A 518 -21.20 -16.36 -7.58
CA LEU A 518 -21.21 -17.78 -7.89
C LEU A 518 -20.22 -18.51 -6.98
N THR A 519 -20.58 -19.71 -6.53
CA THR A 519 -19.70 -20.61 -5.78
C THR A 519 -19.77 -22.03 -6.33
N TRP A 520 -18.66 -22.77 -6.23
CA TRP A 520 -18.56 -24.16 -6.66
C TRP A 520 -17.55 -24.94 -5.81
N SER A 521 -17.53 -26.26 -5.93
CA SER A 521 -16.50 -27.12 -5.35
C SER A 521 -15.26 -27.21 -6.23
N SER A 522 -14.11 -27.45 -5.62
CA SER A 522 -12.87 -27.62 -6.36
C SER A 522 -12.90 -28.87 -7.25
N VAL A 523 -12.38 -28.74 -8.47
CA VAL A 523 -12.20 -29.84 -9.42
C VAL A 523 -10.75 -30.31 -9.36
N ALA A 524 -10.57 -31.63 -9.21
CA ALA A 524 -9.24 -32.22 -9.17
C ALA A 524 -8.42 -31.88 -10.42
N ASN A 525 -7.17 -31.47 -10.20
CA ASN A 525 -6.23 -31.01 -11.22
C ASN A 525 -6.69 -29.77 -12.02
N ALA A 526 -7.72 -29.02 -11.60
CA ALA A 526 -8.04 -27.76 -12.28
C ALA A 526 -6.82 -26.82 -12.29
N LEU A 527 -6.57 -26.17 -13.43
CA LEU A 527 -5.54 -25.13 -13.55
C LEU A 527 -6.10 -23.74 -13.19
N GLY A 528 -7.42 -23.61 -13.13
CA GLY A 528 -8.17 -22.40 -12.87
C GLY A 528 -9.63 -22.60 -13.25
N TYR A 529 -10.45 -21.56 -13.07
CA TYR A 529 -11.86 -21.54 -13.44
C TYR A 529 -12.17 -20.34 -14.32
N ALA A 530 -12.90 -20.56 -15.40
CA ALA A 530 -13.38 -19.53 -16.31
C ALA A 530 -14.89 -19.34 -16.11
N VAL A 531 -15.31 -18.11 -15.83
CA VAL A 531 -16.71 -17.74 -15.65
C VAL A 531 -17.20 -17.08 -16.94
N TYR A 532 -18.31 -17.59 -17.47
CA TYR A 532 -18.97 -17.07 -18.65
C TYR A 532 -20.30 -16.45 -18.27
N LYS A 533 -20.57 -15.25 -18.79
CA LYS A 533 -21.85 -14.56 -18.74
C LYS A 533 -22.40 -14.51 -20.16
N ASP A 534 -23.60 -15.03 -20.37
CA ASP A 534 -24.28 -15.09 -21.67
C ASP A 534 -23.39 -15.67 -22.79
N GLY A 535 -22.56 -16.65 -22.44
CA GLY A 535 -21.61 -17.32 -23.34
C GLY A 535 -20.27 -16.59 -23.56
N ALA A 536 -20.10 -15.38 -23.03
CA ALA A 536 -18.84 -14.62 -23.10
C ALA A 536 -18.00 -14.80 -21.83
N LEU A 537 -16.69 -14.99 -21.99
CA LEU A 537 -15.75 -15.06 -20.87
C LEU A 537 -15.66 -13.70 -20.18
N VAL A 538 -16.01 -13.66 -18.89
CA VAL A 538 -15.98 -12.44 -18.07
C VAL A 538 -14.97 -12.48 -16.94
N LEU A 539 -14.55 -13.67 -16.48
CA LEU A 539 -13.52 -13.85 -15.45
C LEU A 539 -12.73 -15.13 -15.68
N GLU A 540 -11.45 -15.15 -15.30
CA GLU A 540 -10.61 -16.35 -15.21
C GLU A 540 -9.83 -16.35 -13.89
N LEU A 541 -10.06 -17.31 -13.00
CA LEU A 541 -9.53 -17.32 -11.63
C LEU A 541 -8.56 -18.49 -11.40
N PRO A 542 -7.53 -18.34 -10.52
CA PRO A 542 -6.71 -19.45 -10.06
C PRO A 542 -7.51 -20.60 -9.47
N ALA A 543 -6.97 -21.83 -9.54
CA ALA A 543 -7.64 -23.04 -9.06
C ALA A 543 -7.93 -23.06 -7.54
N SER A 544 -7.24 -22.22 -6.78
CA SER A 544 -7.46 -22.02 -5.34
C SER A 544 -8.72 -21.23 -5.02
N LEU A 545 -9.30 -20.52 -6.00
CA LEU A 545 -10.47 -19.67 -5.82
C LEU A 545 -11.71 -20.34 -6.43
N THR A 546 -12.66 -20.72 -5.59
CA THR A 546 -13.89 -21.43 -6.00
C THR A 546 -15.16 -20.58 -5.84
N ARG A 547 -14.98 -19.27 -5.96
CA ARG A 547 -16.01 -18.24 -5.87
C ARG A 547 -15.68 -17.13 -6.87
N ALA A 548 -16.69 -16.50 -7.43
CA ALA A 548 -16.55 -15.29 -8.25
C ALA A 548 -17.73 -14.35 -8.01
N THR A 549 -17.48 -13.04 -7.99
CA THR A 549 -18.55 -12.04 -7.98
C THR A 549 -18.51 -11.25 -9.29
N VAL A 550 -19.47 -11.55 -10.17
CA VAL A 550 -19.66 -10.79 -11.42
C VAL A 550 -20.44 -9.53 -11.08
N GLY A 551 -19.80 -8.37 -11.19
CA GLY A 551 -20.37 -7.05 -10.94
C GLY A 551 -20.68 -6.30 -12.25
N MET A 552 -20.88 -4.98 -12.14
CA MET A 552 -21.27 -4.09 -13.25
C MET A 552 -22.48 -4.60 -14.05
N LEU A 553 -23.40 -5.30 -13.38
CA LEU A 553 -24.64 -5.78 -13.98
C LEU A 553 -25.72 -4.70 -13.86
N ASP A 554 -26.59 -4.62 -14.86
CA ASP A 554 -27.73 -3.71 -14.81
C ASP A 554 -28.71 -4.13 -13.71
N PRO A 555 -29.18 -3.20 -12.86
CA PRO A 555 -30.21 -3.48 -11.87
C PRO A 555 -31.55 -3.91 -12.48
N GLY A 556 -32.24 -4.84 -11.80
CA GLY A 556 -33.51 -5.39 -12.25
C GLY A 556 -33.42 -6.34 -13.44
N SER A 557 -32.22 -6.80 -13.80
CA SER A 557 -32.00 -7.78 -14.85
C SER A 557 -32.52 -9.15 -14.44
N SER A 558 -33.18 -9.84 -15.38
CA SER A 558 -33.70 -11.19 -15.18
C SER A 558 -33.14 -12.16 -16.20
N GLY A 559 -32.89 -13.41 -15.82
CA GLY A 559 -32.51 -14.46 -16.76
C GLY A 559 -31.06 -14.41 -17.21
N ILE A 560 -30.17 -13.78 -16.45
CA ILE A 560 -28.74 -13.71 -16.78
C ILE A 560 -28.15 -15.11 -16.74
N SER A 561 -27.54 -15.55 -17.84
CA SER A 561 -27.01 -16.91 -17.97
C SER A 561 -25.56 -16.95 -17.53
N PHE A 562 -25.24 -17.77 -16.53
CA PHE A 562 -23.88 -18.03 -16.06
C PHE A 562 -23.45 -19.47 -16.29
N GLU A 563 -22.16 -19.64 -16.56
CA GLU A 563 -21.52 -20.95 -16.69
C GLU A 563 -20.10 -20.87 -16.13
N VAL A 564 -19.68 -21.90 -15.38
CA VAL A 564 -18.30 -21.99 -14.88
C VAL A 564 -17.65 -23.25 -15.44
N ARG A 565 -16.48 -23.08 -16.05
CA ARG A 565 -15.67 -24.15 -16.61
C ARG A 565 -14.31 -24.16 -15.95
N THR A 566 -13.56 -25.25 -16.03
CA THR A 566 -12.13 -25.22 -15.76
C THR A 566 -11.41 -24.47 -16.89
N ALA A 567 -10.37 -23.71 -16.56
CA ALA A 567 -9.58 -22.97 -17.55
C ALA A 567 -8.93 -23.95 -18.55
N LEU A 568 -8.90 -23.56 -19.84
CA LEU A 568 -8.39 -24.36 -20.97
C LEU A 568 -9.17 -25.66 -21.30
N ALA A 569 -10.36 -25.85 -20.75
CA ALA A 569 -11.21 -27.01 -21.06
C ALA A 569 -11.60 -27.07 -22.55
N SER A 570 -11.09 -28.07 -23.27
CA SER A 570 -11.57 -28.41 -24.62
C SER A 570 -12.81 -29.30 -24.53
N GLY A 571 -13.98 -28.72 -24.25
CA GLY A 571 -15.31 -29.24 -24.61
C GLY A 571 -15.75 -30.69 -24.31
N SER A 572 -14.97 -31.56 -23.65
CA SER A 572 -15.31 -33.00 -23.54
C SER A 572 -14.88 -33.67 -22.24
N GLY A 573 -14.56 -32.91 -21.19
CA GLY A 573 -14.32 -33.46 -19.86
C GLY A 573 -15.61 -33.91 -19.19
N GLY A 574 -15.72 -35.21 -18.90
CA GLY A 574 -16.90 -35.86 -18.33
C GLY A 574 -17.61 -35.03 -17.25
N GLY A 575 -18.69 -34.39 -17.66
CA GLY A 575 -19.51 -33.48 -16.88
C GLY A 575 -20.38 -32.66 -17.83
N SER A 576 -21.64 -32.45 -17.51
CA SER A 576 -22.50 -31.55 -18.30
C SER A 576 -22.29 -30.14 -17.79
N SER A 577 -21.84 -29.24 -18.66
CA SER A 577 -21.81 -27.84 -18.27
C SER A 577 -23.22 -27.36 -18.00
N ARG A 578 -23.43 -26.76 -16.83
CA ARG A 578 -24.74 -26.29 -16.41
C ARG A 578 -24.79 -24.78 -16.53
N THR A 579 -25.66 -24.32 -17.42
CA THR A 579 -26.11 -22.94 -17.41
C THR A 579 -26.98 -22.70 -16.18
N ILE A 580 -26.67 -21.64 -15.44
CA ILE A 580 -27.41 -21.21 -14.25
C ILE A 580 -27.96 -19.83 -14.53
N SER A 581 -29.25 -19.66 -14.28
CA SER A 581 -29.90 -18.36 -14.41
C SER A 581 -29.78 -17.60 -13.09
N ALA A 582 -29.49 -16.30 -13.17
CA ALA A 582 -29.53 -15.37 -12.04
C ALA A 582 -30.31 -14.10 -12.40
N ASN A 583 -30.72 -13.37 -11.36
CA ASN A 583 -31.38 -12.08 -11.48
C ASN A 583 -30.65 -11.07 -10.58
N THR A 584 -30.71 -9.78 -10.91
CA THR A 584 -30.29 -8.68 -10.02
C THR A 584 -31.51 -8.03 -9.37
N LYS A 585 -31.32 -7.37 -8.23
CA LYS A 585 -32.40 -6.62 -7.57
C LYS A 585 -32.76 -5.37 -8.37
N SER A 586 -34.04 -5.01 -8.41
CA SER A 586 -34.48 -3.73 -8.98
C SER A 586 -34.22 -2.58 -8.00
N LEU A 587 -33.78 -1.44 -8.52
CA LEU A 587 -33.64 -0.21 -7.73
C LEU A 587 -35.01 0.32 -7.25
N PRO A 588 -35.05 1.05 -6.13
CA PRO A 588 -36.23 1.82 -5.74
C PRO A 588 -36.48 2.97 -6.73
N ALA A 589 -37.67 3.58 -6.66
CA ALA A 589 -38.08 4.65 -7.57
C ALA A 589 -37.12 5.86 -7.55
N ASP A 590 -36.53 6.16 -6.40
CA ASP A 590 -35.59 7.28 -6.23
C ASP A 590 -34.21 7.01 -6.87
N GLY A 591 -33.97 5.76 -7.25
CA GLY A 591 -32.79 5.30 -7.97
C GLY A 591 -31.71 4.69 -7.07
N PRO A 592 -30.43 4.80 -7.44
CA PRO A 592 -29.33 4.10 -6.75
C PRO A 592 -28.86 4.74 -5.44
N ILE A 593 -29.36 5.94 -5.11
CA ILE A 593 -29.09 6.63 -3.84
C ILE A 593 -30.44 6.88 -3.18
N ALA A 594 -30.65 6.33 -1.99
CA ALA A 594 -31.94 6.35 -1.29
C ALA A 594 -31.75 6.61 0.21
N ASN A 595 -32.87 6.74 0.94
CA ASN A 595 -32.88 6.91 2.41
C ASN A 595 -31.96 8.06 2.89
N VAL A 596 -31.95 9.15 2.13
CA VAL A 596 -31.11 10.32 2.40
C VAL A 596 -31.69 11.12 3.56
N GLY A 597 -30.84 11.51 4.52
CA GLY A 597 -31.25 12.34 5.65
C GLY A 597 -30.08 12.81 6.51
N TYR A 598 -30.36 13.72 7.44
CA TYR A 598 -29.37 14.20 8.40
C TYR A 598 -29.95 14.39 9.79
N THR A 599 -29.07 14.39 10.80
CA THR A 599 -29.39 14.82 12.18
C THR A 599 -28.31 15.75 12.68
N GLN A 600 -28.68 16.80 13.41
CA GLN A 600 -27.74 17.77 13.96
C GLN A 600 -27.74 17.74 15.49
N ASN A 601 -26.55 17.56 16.07
CA ASN A 601 -26.32 17.54 17.51
C ASN A 601 -25.24 18.56 17.85
N GLY A 602 -25.64 19.79 18.21
CA GLY A 602 -24.71 20.90 18.41
C GLY A 602 -23.95 21.23 17.10
N ASP A 603 -22.63 21.27 17.18
CA ASP A 603 -21.73 21.57 16.07
C ASP A 603 -21.34 20.35 15.24
N THR A 604 -21.97 19.20 15.43
CA THR A 604 -21.75 18.00 14.59
C THR A 604 -23.04 17.64 13.86
N VAL A 605 -22.94 17.49 12.54
CA VAL A 605 -24.03 17.00 11.69
C VAL A 605 -23.71 15.60 11.20
N VAL A 606 -24.65 14.68 11.36
CA VAL A 606 -24.55 13.30 10.89
C VAL A 606 -25.46 13.15 9.68
N TYR A 607 -24.88 12.95 8.50
CA TYR A 607 -25.61 12.66 7.26
C TYR A 607 -25.63 11.16 7.00
N LYS A 608 -26.70 10.66 6.38
CA LYS A 608 -26.83 9.27 5.98
C LYS A 608 -27.45 9.14 4.59
N ALA A 609 -27.01 8.12 3.86
CA ALA A 609 -27.65 7.67 2.63
C ALA A 609 -27.35 6.20 2.37
N ASP A 610 -28.29 5.51 1.74
CA ASP A 610 -28.07 4.18 1.19
C ASP A 610 -27.59 4.29 -0.26
N ILE A 611 -26.41 3.74 -0.53
CA ILE A 611 -25.80 3.68 -1.86
C ILE A 611 -25.90 2.22 -2.35
N LEU A 612 -26.80 1.99 -3.30
CA LEU A 612 -27.25 0.63 -3.67
C LEU A 612 -26.43 0.00 -4.80
N VAL A 613 -25.63 0.80 -5.50
CA VAL A 613 -24.70 0.35 -6.56
C VAL A 613 -23.32 0.97 -6.31
N PRO A 614 -22.23 0.31 -6.72
CA PRO A 614 -20.88 0.81 -6.49
C PRO A 614 -20.60 2.07 -7.32
N TYR A 615 -19.93 3.04 -6.71
CA TYR A 615 -19.35 4.21 -7.38
C TYR A 615 -17.84 4.28 -7.17
N ALA A 616 -17.13 5.03 -8.01
CA ALA A 616 -15.73 5.38 -7.74
C ALA A 616 -15.63 6.39 -6.59
N PHE A 617 -16.55 7.36 -6.59
CA PHE A 617 -16.66 8.39 -5.56
C PHE A 617 -18.10 8.46 -5.04
N VAL A 618 -18.23 8.53 -3.71
CA VAL A 618 -19.44 8.95 -3.03
C VAL A 618 -19.10 10.22 -2.25
N ARG A 619 -19.64 11.35 -2.68
CA ARG A 619 -19.34 12.66 -2.10
C ARG A 619 -20.57 13.23 -1.40
N LEU A 620 -20.32 13.87 -0.26
CA LEU A 620 -21.28 14.75 0.38
C LEU A 620 -20.83 16.20 0.15
N PHE A 621 -21.66 16.97 -0.53
CA PHE A 621 -21.48 18.40 -0.67
C PHE A 621 -22.43 19.14 0.26
N ILE A 622 -21.99 20.26 0.83
CA ILE A 622 -22.77 21.03 1.80
C ILE A 622 -22.72 22.50 1.41
N GLY A 623 -23.90 23.12 1.32
CA GLY A 623 -24.11 24.52 1.05
C GLY A 623 -24.15 25.38 2.31
N ILE A 624 -24.29 26.68 2.06
CA ILE A 624 -24.50 27.71 3.08
C ILE A 624 -25.83 28.41 2.80
N LYS A 625 -26.23 29.33 3.68
CA LYS A 625 -27.28 30.29 3.34
C LYS A 625 -26.75 31.27 2.29
N GLN A 626 -26.99 30.95 1.02
CA GLN A 626 -26.46 31.72 -0.09
C GLN A 626 -27.01 33.17 -0.10
N PRO A 627 -26.19 34.20 -0.42
CA PRO A 627 -26.64 35.58 -0.56
C PRO A 627 -27.50 35.79 -1.82
N ASP A 628 -28.01 37.00 -2.07
CA ASP A 628 -28.71 37.32 -3.33
C ASP A 628 -27.87 36.94 -4.56
N VAL A 629 -28.55 36.65 -5.68
CA VAL A 629 -27.94 36.24 -6.96
C VAL A 629 -26.80 37.18 -7.33
N GLY A 630 -25.64 36.63 -7.66
CA GLY A 630 -24.42 37.41 -7.89
C GLY A 630 -23.18 36.55 -8.05
N PHE A 631 -22.04 36.99 -7.49
CA PHE A 631 -20.85 36.14 -7.39
C PHE A 631 -21.15 34.97 -6.46
N GLY A 632 -21.36 33.79 -7.03
CA GLY A 632 -21.52 32.55 -6.29
C GLY A 632 -20.24 32.25 -5.53
N ARG A 633 -20.32 32.14 -4.21
CA ARG A 633 -19.16 31.80 -3.35
C ARG A 633 -18.93 30.30 -3.23
N GLY A 634 -19.47 29.51 -4.15
CA GLY A 634 -19.55 28.06 -4.07
C GLY A 634 -19.51 27.41 -5.44
N TRP A 635 -19.33 26.10 -5.41
CA TRP A 635 -19.34 25.22 -6.57
C TRP A 635 -20.79 24.93 -7.00
N PRO A 636 -21.17 25.18 -8.27
CA PRO A 636 -22.49 24.84 -8.76
C PRO A 636 -22.58 23.34 -9.11
N ILE A 637 -23.58 22.65 -8.60
CA ILE A 637 -23.96 21.31 -9.04
C ILE A 637 -25.26 21.41 -9.82
N GLN A 638 -25.16 21.21 -11.13
CA GLN A 638 -26.31 21.34 -12.03
C GLN A 638 -27.24 20.14 -11.93
N VAL A 639 -28.55 20.42 -11.89
CA VAL A 639 -29.61 19.44 -12.11
C VAL A 639 -29.62 19.08 -13.59
N PRO A 640 -29.58 17.78 -13.97
CA PRO A 640 -29.58 17.39 -15.37
C PRO A 640 -30.80 17.92 -16.14
N GLY A 641 -30.55 18.55 -17.29
CA GLY A 641 -31.58 19.07 -18.18
C GLY A 641 -32.01 20.51 -17.88
N VAL A 642 -33.12 20.91 -18.51
CA VAL A 642 -33.82 22.17 -18.27
C VAL A 642 -35.29 21.85 -18.04
N ASP A 643 -35.99 22.72 -17.33
CA ASP A 643 -37.44 22.61 -17.22
C ASP A 643 -38.13 22.92 -18.57
N PRO A 644 -39.45 22.71 -18.70
CA PRO A 644 -40.17 22.98 -19.95
C PRO A 644 -40.10 24.43 -20.45
N GLN A 645 -39.63 25.36 -19.61
CA GLN A 645 -39.43 26.78 -19.93
C GLN A 645 -37.99 27.09 -20.36
N GLY A 646 -37.11 26.09 -20.44
CA GLY A 646 -35.70 26.26 -20.80
C GLY A 646 -34.83 26.78 -19.65
N VAL A 647 -35.29 26.66 -18.41
CA VAL A 647 -34.56 27.11 -17.21
C VAL A 647 -33.73 25.97 -16.65
N ALA A 648 -32.44 26.23 -16.42
CA ALA A 648 -31.54 25.32 -15.75
C ALA A 648 -31.56 25.56 -14.24
N HIS A 649 -31.54 24.46 -13.48
CA HIS A 649 -31.53 24.48 -12.02
C HIS A 649 -30.20 23.96 -11.49
N HIS A 650 -29.71 24.52 -10.39
CA HIS A 650 -28.49 24.07 -9.73
C HIS A 650 -28.53 24.34 -8.23
N GLU A 651 -27.82 23.53 -7.45
CA GLU A 651 -27.53 23.82 -6.03
C GLU A 651 -26.10 24.36 -5.91
N ILE A 652 -25.90 25.39 -5.10
CA ILE A 652 -24.55 25.95 -4.84
C ILE A 652 -24.05 25.42 -3.51
N VAL A 653 -22.93 24.70 -3.57
CA VAL A 653 -22.29 24.07 -2.41
C VAL A 653 -20.94 24.70 -2.11
N ASN A 654 -20.53 24.75 -0.85
CA ASN A 654 -19.32 25.45 -0.42
C ASN A 654 -18.32 24.53 0.27
N TYR A 655 -18.78 23.34 0.64
CA TYR A 655 -18.02 22.34 1.36
C TYR A 655 -18.18 20.98 0.70
N MET A 656 -17.15 20.15 0.79
CA MET A 656 -17.13 18.79 0.26
C MET A 656 -16.51 17.86 1.29
N VAL A 657 -17.15 16.72 1.52
CA VAL A 657 -16.57 15.56 2.20
C VAL A 657 -16.35 14.48 1.15
N GLU A 658 -15.11 14.00 1.07
CA GLU A 658 -14.70 12.97 0.12
C GLU A 658 -13.79 11.93 0.81
N GLY A 659 -13.96 10.66 0.44
CA GLY A 659 -13.02 9.58 0.71
C GLY A 659 -13.72 8.29 1.12
N ASN A 660 -13.16 7.59 2.12
CA ASN A 660 -13.72 6.40 2.77
C ASN A 660 -13.45 6.39 4.30
N ASP A 661 -13.71 5.26 4.95
CA ASP A 661 -13.55 5.05 6.40
C ASP A 661 -12.10 5.24 6.90
N PHE A 662 -11.12 5.17 6.02
CA PHE A 662 -9.70 5.37 6.33
C PHE A 662 -9.25 6.82 6.07
N TYR A 663 -9.69 7.40 4.96
CA TYR A 663 -9.37 8.76 4.55
C TYR A 663 -10.65 9.56 4.35
N SER A 664 -10.86 10.62 5.13
CA SER A 664 -12.11 11.39 5.10
C SER A 664 -11.86 12.90 5.10
N GLY A 665 -11.42 13.41 3.95
CA GLY A 665 -11.08 14.81 3.79
C GLY A 665 -12.30 15.71 3.87
N PHE A 666 -12.18 16.82 4.61
CA PHE A 666 -13.18 17.88 4.64
C PHE A 666 -12.62 19.14 3.99
N TYR A 667 -13.30 19.64 2.97
CA TYR A 667 -12.82 20.68 2.09
C TYR A 667 -13.75 21.88 2.07
N LYS A 668 -13.17 23.07 1.88
CA LYS A 668 -13.88 24.30 1.54
C LYS A 668 -13.53 24.74 0.13
N TYR A 669 -14.54 25.12 -0.63
CA TYR A 669 -14.38 25.69 -1.95
C TYR A 669 -13.69 27.07 -1.89
N ARG A 670 -12.73 27.31 -2.79
CA ARG A 670 -11.95 28.56 -2.88
C ARG A 670 -11.97 29.21 -4.25
N GLY A 671 -12.60 28.57 -5.24
CA GLY A 671 -12.71 29.13 -6.58
C GLY A 671 -13.67 30.31 -6.64
N ALA A 672 -13.75 30.92 -7.82
CA ALA A 672 -14.69 31.98 -8.13
C ALA A 672 -15.55 31.56 -9.31
N TRP A 673 -16.86 31.76 -9.19
CA TRP A 673 -17.80 31.48 -10.28
C TRP A 673 -18.92 32.52 -10.27
N TYR A 674 -19.38 32.91 -11.46
CA TYR A 674 -20.47 33.87 -11.61
C TYR A 674 -21.72 33.17 -12.12
N GLU A 675 -22.81 33.27 -11.34
CA GLU A 675 -24.00 32.42 -11.45
C GLU A 675 -24.74 32.53 -12.79
N THR A 676 -24.48 33.59 -13.56
CA THR A 676 -25.11 33.82 -14.87
C THR A 676 -24.20 33.47 -16.04
N THR A 677 -23.01 32.91 -15.79
CA THR A 677 -22.09 32.47 -16.86
C THR A 677 -22.33 31.01 -17.21
N THR A 678 -22.10 30.68 -18.47
CA THR A 678 -21.98 29.28 -18.94
C THR A 678 -20.56 28.73 -18.75
N ALA A 679 -19.66 29.49 -18.13
CA ALA A 679 -18.32 29.05 -17.85
C ALA A 679 -18.34 28.04 -16.70
N ASN A 680 -17.48 27.02 -16.79
CA ASN A 680 -17.30 26.07 -15.70
C ASN A 680 -16.67 26.79 -14.51
N ALA A 681 -17.14 26.46 -13.31
CA ALA A 681 -16.45 26.86 -12.09
C ALA A 681 -15.08 26.17 -12.03
N ASP A 682 -14.08 26.85 -11.47
CA ASP A 682 -12.77 26.24 -11.25
C ASP A 682 -12.88 25.21 -10.12
N TRP A 683 -12.37 23.99 -10.33
CA TRP A 683 -12.33 22.95 -9.30
C TRP A 683 -11.22 23.27 -8.28
N THR A 684 -11.52 24.15 -7.33
CA THR A 684 -10.55 24.64 -6.34
C THR A 684 -11.04 24.36 -4.93
N TRP A 685 -10.58 23.26 -4.36
CA TRP A 685 -10.93 22.80 -3.02
C TRP A 685 -9.71 22.82 -2.10
N THR A 686 -9.86 23.35 -0.89
CA THR A 686 -8.78 23.37 0.11
C THR A 686 -9.21 22.58 1.34
N SER A 687 -8.35 21.67 1.80
CA SER A 687 -8.60 20.91 3.01
C SER A 687 -8.69 21.85 4.22
N ILE A 688 -9.72 21.66 5.03
CA ILE A 688 -9.95 22.37 6.30
C ILE A 688 -9.99 21.40 7.49
N GLY A 689 -9.68 20.12 7.26
CA GLY A 689 -9.66 19.09 8.29
C GLY A 689 -10.22 17.76 7.80
N VAL A 690 -10.82 17.03 8.74
CA VAL A 690 -11.33 15.66 8.53
C VAL A 690 -12.81 15.64 8.94
N ALA A 691 -13.64 14.94 8.17
CA ALA A 691 -15.05 14.67 8.48
C ALA A 691 -15.29 13.16 8.46
N PRO A 692 -15.14 12.45 9.60
CA PRO A 692 -15.16 11.00 9.65
C PRO A 692 -16.37 10.37 8.96
N GLN A 693 -16.12 9.41 8.08
CA GLN A 693 -17.17 8.65 7.41
C GLN A 693 -17.08 7.16 7.74
N SER A 694 -18.21 6.47 7.65
CA SER A 694 -18.28 5.03 7.79
C SER A 694 -19.29 4.41 6.84
N GLN A 695 -19.09 3.14 6.48
CA GLN A 695 -20.05 2.37 5.71
C GLN A 695 -20.49 1.10 6.45
N SER A 696 -21.79 0.86 6.51
CA SER A 696 -22.39 -0.36 7.05
C SER A 696 -23.45 -0.89 6.07
N GLY A 697 -23.11 -1.94 5.32
CA GLY A 697 -23.94 -2.39 4.19
C GLY A 697 -24.01 -1.30 3.13
N TYR A 698 -25.22 -0.91 2.71
CA TYR A 698 -25.42 0.20 1.78
C TYR A 698 -25.35 1.57 2.46
N THR A 699 -25.47 1.64 3.79
CA THR A 699 -25.60 2.92 4.49
C THR A 699 -24.24 3.56 4.69
N TYR A 700 -24.03 4.68 4.02
CA TYR A 700 -22.94 5.62 4.26
C TYR A 700 -23.36 6.59 5.35
N THR A 701 -22.43 6.90 6.26
CA THR A 701 -22.61 7.87 7.33
C THR A 701 -21.46 8.85 7.31
N TRP A 702 -21.74 10.16 7.28
CA TRP A 702 -20.73 11.22 7.38
C TRP A 702 -20.95 12.00 8.68
N ASN A 703 -19.92 12.13 9.49
CA ASN A 703 -19.91 12.90 10.73
C ASN A 703 -19.13 14.19 10.47
N VAL A 704 -19.86 15.28 10.21
CA VAL A 704 -19.27 16.53 9.72
C VAL A 704 -19.18 17.55 10.85
N PRO A 705 -17.98 18.06 11.18
CA PRO A 705 -17.81 19.13 12.14
C PRO A 705 -18.19 20.48 11.51
N PHE A 706 -19.22 21.13 12.05
CA PHE A 706 -19.70 22.44 11.62
C PHE A 706 -19.04 23.59 12.38
N ALA A 707 -18.34 23.31 13.49
CA ALA A 707 -17.63 24.34 14.26
C ALA A 707 -16.69 25.16 13.37
N GLY A 708 -16.85 26.49 13.39
CA GLY A 708 -16.04 27.40 12.57
C GLY A 708 -16.41 27.46 11.08
N THR A 709 -17.53 26.84 10.69
CA THR A 709 -18.08 26.90 9.32
C THR A 709 -19.35 27.74 9.26
N ASP A 710 -19.72 28.16 8.05
CA ASP A 710 -21.02 28.77 7.72
C ASP A 710 -21.98 27.79 7.04
N ALA A 711 -21.69 26.48 7.13
CA ALA A 711 -22.47 25.41 6.54
C ALA A 711 -23.89 25.32 7.13
N VAL A 712 -24.86 24.96 6.29
CA VAL A 712 -26.26 24.76 6.70
C VAL A 712 -26.63 23.29 6.49
N ALA A 713 -27.09 22.63 7.55
CA ALA A 713 -27.28 21.17 7.55
C ALA A 713 -28.34 20.67 6.55
N SER A 714 -29.33 21.51 6.22
CA SER A 714 -30.36 21.21 5.23
C SER A 714 -29.95 21.51 3.79
N GLU A 715 -28.82 22.17 3.57
CA GLU A 715 -28.33 22.54 2.24
C GLU A 715 -27.23 21.54 1.86
N TYR A 716 -27.58 20.44 1.21
CA TYR A 716 -26.61 19.42 0.85
C TYR A 716 -27.01 18.60 -0.38
N VAL A 717 -25.97 18.06 -1.03
CA VAL A 717 -26.08 17.14 -2.16
C VAL A 717 -25.28 15.88 -1.86
N ILE A 718 -25.87 14.72 -2.10
CA ILE A 718 -25.14 13.45 -2.12
C ILE A 718 -24.94 13.04 -3.58
N GLN A 719 -23.70 12.80 -3.95
CA GLN A 719 -23.30 12.44 -5.31
C GLN A 719 -22.63 11.07 -5.35
N GLY A 720 -23.11 10.20 -6.23
CA GLY A 720 -22.36 9.04 -6.72
C GLY A 720 -21.81 9.32 -8.11
N GLN A 721 -20.50 9.05 -8.33
CA GLN A 721 -19.83 9.23 -9.62
C GLN A 721 -18.85 8.09 -9.92
N GLY A 722 -18.82 7.60 -11.16
CA GLY A 722 -17.91 6.55 -11.61
C GLY A 722 -18.51 5.15 -11.51
N TYR A 723 -18.21 4.25 -12.45
CA TYR A 723 -18.71 2.85 -12.55
C TYR A 723 -20.24 2.68 -12.68
N ALA A 724 -21.02 3.70 -12.38
CA ALA A 724 -22.44 3.82 -12.66
C ALA A 724 -22.77 5.27 -13.09
N PRO A 725 -23.92 5.50 -13.76
CA PRO A 725 -24.36 6.84 -14.12
C PRO A 725 -24.34 7.81 -12.95
N ILE A 726 -23.83 9.03 -13.18
CA ILE A 726 -23.78 10.04 -12.14
C ILE A 726 -25.17 10.27 -11.54
N LYS A 727 -25.26 10.26 -10.22
CA LYS A 727 -26.51 10.50 -9.49
C LYS A 727 -26.26 11.54 -8.41
N ASN A 728 -26.97 12.66 -8.53
CA ASN A 728 -27.05 13.69 -7.50
C ASN A 728 -28.42 13.58 -6.80
N VAL A 729 -28.42 13.60 -5.46
CA VAL A 729 -29.63 13.78 -4.65
C VAL A 729 -29.54 15.14 -3.97
N PHE A 730 -30.32 16.09 -4.47
CA PHE A 730 -30.38 17.48 -3.99
C PHE A 730 -31.37 17.57 -2.84
N MET A 731 -30.93 18.10 -1.71
CA MET A 731 -31.76 18.30 -0.52
C MET A 731 -31.88 19.78 -0.13
N GLY A 732 -31.00 20.63 -0.69
CA GLY A 732 -30.99 22.06 -0.46
C GLY A 732 -31.85 22.85 -1.43
N SER A 733 -31.66 24.16 -1.38
CA SER A 733 -32.37 25.15 -2.16
C SER A 733 -31.77 25.23 -3.58
N LEU A 734 -32.60 24.98 -4.59
CA LEU A 734 -32.21 25.14 -5.99
C LEU A 734 -32.28 26.61 -6.43
N ARG A 735 -31.31 27.01 -7.25
CA ARG A 735 -31.23 28.30 -7.95
C ARG A 735 -31.44 28.09 -9.45
N GLU A 736 -31.93 29.14 -10.11
CA GLU A 736 -32.30 29.09 -11.52
C GLU A 736 -31.53 30.12 -12.36
N TYR A 737 -31.24 29.74 -13.62
CA TYR A 737 -30.81 30.67 -14.66
C TYR A 737 -31.40 30.24 -16.01
N ARG A 738 -31.68 31.22 -16.87
CA ARG A 738 -32.14 30.93 -18.24
C ARG A 738 -30.95 30.58 -19.12
N VAL A 739 -31.02 29.43 -19.78
CA VAL A 739 -30.11 29.07 -20.86
C VAL A 739 -30.59 29.84 -22.09
N VAL A 740 -29.79 30.80 -22.57
CA VAL A 740 -30.11 31.60 -23.76
C VAL A 740 -29.80 30.81 -25.03
#